data_AF-A0A8T4BBK9-F1
#
_entry.id   AF-A0A8T4BBK9-F1
#
_cell.length_a   1.000
_cell.length_b   1.000
_cell.length_c   1.000
_cell.angle_alpha   90.00
_cell.angle_beta   90.00
_cell.angle_gamma   90.00
#
_symmetry.space_group_name_H-M   'P 1'
#
loop_
_entity.id
_entity.type
_entity.pdbx_description
1 polymer ?
#
loop_
_entity_poly.entity_id
_entity_poly.type
_entity_poly.pdbx_seq_one_letter_code
_entity_poly.pdbx_strand_id
1 'polypeptide(L)'
;MDGRTTLLTGLLAFILIGGGFLTLVIDNIEQEENKDDDSDSLEEQSDTTLIVDEIPSILFNDYSKSWDGENITLSGFVTDESPITSIVTMEVLDSNLITIIEPFNISVLSDGSWSTELSVFTPGKWFVKSFVSDASGQTSNLTVNEMEIIAPQENTVVITFLWDEPDENSSIGALSGVLIHRFSETCSVEYRPKYQSPTLDVIGVMDNSTGSYFMEIDADVVNANGTIFATCGLFSVSSSMIDVILPVPPEPAGDADLDGILDDEDQCDSTPPGEPVYDTGCSDSETDDDLDSVMNSNDQCPNTPQGETVDFTGCSLSQKDADGDGVSDAVDTCPGTPAGEIVDSVGCSDSQKDTDGDGVTDDLDQCPNTPAGEMVNEVGCSTVVTNPTSMKILALHGGGDSASGLASQQGMQDLVDALPEFEIIFASTPESGNVWYQDPPGGKGEPTTDPDWADLSISYLDQMVIDNGPFYALIGYSQGSAMIPVYLANTQNTFDRVMLYNGYLPTTHHGLMDTIDNAAPFSTPAMIFSGENDGAFKDLAPALAQKFTGSLDLHSQTAGHHLPYESDQHFDQIITFIREGIEPYDPTDSWYCQDGNGPWVKDDNGDGNNYNANNRGDGQEGGGGGSGPWFQCAVSVSVSSNTMNVNSNGIPNHDWMSTFGPGDVQSHTWSITLNPTNDTNGGHNSANCPASNGRWECAPDRGNVAIAANGVPIFGPEEGPGGDAVALDFFYFDEDRQPIDLGYCGAHSGPTGVHYHWDAMCQYWEPEAGQTMKDYDWTLIDSTQHSPIIGWSFDGYPIYGMYTWDDNGVVKGMKSSYQVERTNDGGDQGYNGIDDWNYVAGLGDLDECNGRFGSTPEYPQGTYYYVSTPLSGSTTTVVDTNGDTVPMIGFPYFQLCYHGIADTNSNGGGGQGGGGGQGGFAAQTIYTHMPELLEDDYDSSDLIGLFWDVTWIWLAIVGLTLIKRKKS
;
A
#
# COMPACT_ATOMS: atom_id res chain seq x y z
N MET A 1 -9.65 -18.22 48.01
CA MET A 1 -10.73 -18.31 49.04
C MET A 1 -10.98 -16.90 49.56
N ASP A 2 -12.26 -16.52 49.64
CA ASP A 2 -12.81 -15.20 50.03
C ASP A 2 -12.38 -14.00 49.15
N GLY A 3 -13.23 -13.06 48.76
CA GLY A 3 -14.64 -12.82 49.08
C GLY A 3 -14.93 -11.32 49.07
N ARG A 4 -16.08 -10.94 48.47
CA ARG A 4 -16.86 -9.68 48.60
C ARG A 4 -16.41 -8.49 47.70
N THR A 5 -17.27 -7.75 46.99
CA THR A 5 -18.76 -7.68 46.92
C THR A 5 -19.23 -6.79 45.76
N THR A 6 -20.48 -7.03 45.32
CA THR A 6 -21.55 -6.11 44.84
C THR A 6 -21.75 -5.72 43.37
N LEU A 7 -22.97 -6.07 42.88
CA LEU A 7 -23.91 -5.34 41.99
C LEU A 7 -23.43 -5.08 40.54
N LEU A 8 -24.08 -5.57 39.46
CA LEU A 8 -25.50 -5.42 39.12
C LEU A 8 -26.05 -6.60 38.26
N THR A 9 -27.38 -6.71 38.24
CA THR A 9 -28.26 -7.87 37.91
C THR A 9 -28.81 -7.95 36.48
N GLY A 10 -29.11 -9.19 36.03
CA GLY A 10 -30.28 -9.54 35.18
C GLY A 10 -29.96 -10.08 33.78
N LEU A 11 -29.52 -11.34 33.60
CA LEU A 11 -30.31 -12.59 33.55
C LEU A 11 -31.05 -12.82 32.22
N LEU A 12 -30.45 -13.65 31.35
CA LEU A 12 -31.02 -14.11 30.08
C LEU A 12 -31.18 -15.65 30.11
N ALA A 13 -32.41 -16.12 30.38
CA ALA A 13 -32.95 -17.42 29.96
C ALA A 13 -34.41 -17.61 30.44
N PHE A 14 -35.26 -18.14 29.54
CA PHE A 14 -36.70 -18.52 29.66
C PHE A 14 -37.70 -17.33 29.64
N ILE A 15 -38.69 -17.20 28.73
CA ILE A 15 -39.70 -18.17 28.27
C ILE A 15 -40.49 -17.64 27.04
N LEU A 16 -40.91 -18.62 26.21
CA LEU A 16 -41.99 -18.68 25.22
C LEU A 16 -43.38 -18.13 25.65
N ILE A 17 -44.22 -17.79 24.66
CA ILE A 17 -45.70 -17.65 24.70
C ILE A 17 -46.27 -16.38 25.38
N GLY A 18 -46.94 -15.56 24.56
CA GLY A 18 -48.24 -14.98 24.92
C GLY A 18 -48.32 -13.47 25.05
N GLY A 19 -48.75 -12.81 23.98
CA GLY A 19 -49.33 -11.46 24.00
C GLY A 19 -50.52 -11.39 23.04
N GLY A 20 -51.62 -12.05 23.40
CA GLY A 20 -52.85 -12.08 22.63
C GLY A 20 -53.90 -11.06 23.10
N PHE A 21 -54.72 -10.65 22.13
CA PHE A 21 -56.19 -10.51 22.23
C PHE A 21 -56.78 -9.59 23.32
N LEU A 22 -57.40 -8.47 22.89
CA LEU A 22 -58.67 -8.02 23.45
C LEU A 22 -59.49 -7.20 22.43
N THR A 23 -60.70 -7.72 22.19
CA THR A 23 -61.81 -7.17 21.40
C THR A 23 -62.56 -6.04 22.12
N LEU A 24 -63.19 -5.13 21.36
CA LEU A 24 -64.65 -4.87 21.34
C LEU A 24 -64.97 -3.51 20.66
N VAL A 25 -65.92 -3.50 19.72
CA VAL A 25 -67.30 -2.98 19.85
C VAL A 25 -67.92 -2.92 18.44
N ILE A 26 -69.05 -3.61 18.26
CA ILE A 26 -70.04 -3.31 17.22
C ILE A 26 -71.08 -2.40 17.87
N ASP A 27 -71.52 -1.36 17.18
CA ASP A 27 -72.84 -0.78 17.39
C ASP A 27 -73.64 -0.90 16.08
N ASN A 28 -74.82 -1.52 16.20
CA ASN A 28 -75.81 -1.71 15.15
C ASN A 28 -76.63 -0.43 14.96
N ILE A 29 -77.03 -0.14 13.72
CA ILE A 29 -78.33 0.50 13.45
C ILE A 29 -79.10 -0.41 12.47
N GLU A 30 -80.06 -1.13 13.06
CA GLU A 30 -81.45 -1.34 12.65
C GLU A 30 -81.82 -1.56 11.17
N GLN A 31 -82.21 -2.80 10.83
CA GLN A 31 -83.59 -3.29 10.51
C GLN A 31 -83.45 -4.58 9.65
N GLU A 32 -83.86 -5.77 10.15
CA GLU A 32 -85.22 -6.38 9.99
C GLU A 32 -85.68 -6.44 8.52
N GLU A 33 -86.24 -7.49 7.94
CA GLU A 33 -86.59 -8.87 8.31
C GLU A 33 -87.11 -9.53 7.00
N ASN A 34 -87.02 -10.86 6.91
CA ASN A 34 -88.00 -11.78 6.29
C ASN A 34 -88.45 -11.66 4.80
N LYS A 35 -88.11 -12.73 4.07
CA LYS A 35 -89.00 -13.73 3.45
C LYS A 35 -90.18 -13.30 2.55
N ASP A 36 -90.06 -13.86 1.34
CA ASP A 36 -91.06 -14.60 0.56
C ASP A 36 -92.19 -13.84 -0.18
N ASP A 37 -92.23 -14.17 -1.48
CA ASP A 37 -93.35 -14.24 -2.42
C ASP A 37 -93.95 -12.97 -3.06
N ASP A 38 -93.47 -12.74 -4.29
CA ASP A 38 -94.17 -12.97 -5.56
C ASP A 38 -95.00 -11.85 -6.23
N SER A 39 -94.78 -11.77 -7.56
CA SER A 39 -95.39 -10.90 -8.59
C SER A 39 -95.04 -9.40 -8.51
N ASP A 40 -94.64 -8.71 -9.57
CA ASP A 40 -95.06 -8.84 -10.96
C ASP A 40 -94.03 -8.19 -11.91
N SER A 41 -94.01 -8.70 -13.13
CA SER A 41 -93.25 -8.35 -14.33
C SER A 41 -92.80 -6.89 -14.53
N LEU A 42 -91.51 -6.70 -14.83
CA LEU A 42 -91.01 -5.81 -15.89
C LEU A 42 -89.71 -6.37 -16.49
N GLU A 43 -89.65 -6.38 -17.82
CA GLU A 43 -88.56 -6.83 -18.66
C GLU A 43 -87.28 -6.00 -18.46
N GLU A 44 -86.11 -6.64 -18.37
CA GLU A 44 -84.95 -6.30 -19.21
C GLU A 44 -83.85 -7.38 -19.12
N GLN A 45 -83.59 -7.97 -20.29
CA GLN A 45 -82.34 -8.55 -20.80
C GLN A 45 -81.53 -9.57 -19.96
N SER A 46 -81.50 -10.78 -20.53
CA SER A 46 -80.37 -11.73 -20.47
C SER A 46 -79.01 -11.02 -20.54
N ASP A 47 -78.19 -11.19 -19.51
CA ASP A 47 -76.74 -11.23 -19.68
C ASP A 47 -76.18 -12.40 -18.86
N THR A 48 -75.89 -13.50 -19.56
CA THR A 48 -75.02 -14.55 -19.05
C THR A 48 -73.64 -13.93 -18.82
N THR A 49 -73.29 -13.60 -17.58
CA THR A 49 -71.90 -13.29 -17.22
C THR A 49 -71.06 -14.54 -17.47
N LEU A 50 -70.46 -14.59 -18.65
CA LEU A 50 -69.33 -15.46 -18.96
C LEU A 50 -68.26 -15.16 -17.90
N ILE A 51 -67.88 -16.15 -17.09
CA ILE A 51 -66.64 -16.06 -16.32
C ILE A 51 -65.55 -15.96 -17.39
N VAL A 52 -64.94 -14.79 -17.48
CA VAL A 52 -63.81 -14.56 -18.38
C VAL A 52 -62.63 -15.28 -17.75
N ASP A 53 -62.02 -16.15 -18.53
CA ASP A 53 -60.84 -16.93 -18.16
C ASP A 53 -59.62 -16.02 -18.29
N GLU A 54 -58.95 -15.70 -17.19
CA GLU A 54 -57.77 -14.83 -17.17
C GLU A 54 -56.47 -15.65 -17.17
N ILE A 55 -55.34 -15.01 -17.45
CA ILE A 55 -54.04 -15.70 -17.48
C ILE A 55 -53.57 -15.93 -16.03
N PRO A 56 -53.19 -17.16 -15.65
CA PRO A 56 -52.74 -17.45 -14.29
C PRO A 56 -51.42 -16.74 -13.98
N SER A 57 -51.16 -16.41 -12.71
CA SER A 57 -49.92 -15.78 -12.26
C SER A 57 -49.25 -16.58 -11.14
N ILE A 58 -47.91 -16.62 -11.12
CA ILE A 58 -47.11 -17.32 -10.11
C ILE A 58 -46.37 -16.33 -9.22
N LEU A 59 -46.46 -16.54 -7.91
CA LEU A 59 -45.72 -15.84 -6.87
C LEU A 59 -44.73 -16.81 -6.23
N PHE A 60 -43.46 -16.62 -6.56
CA PHE A 60 -42.32 -17.35 -6.06
C PHE A 60 -41.19 -16.33 -5.92
N ASN A 61 -40.46 -16.37 -4.80
CA ASN A 61 -39.36 -15.44 -4.50
C ASN A 61 -38.04 -16.21 -4.44
N ASP A 62 -36.94 -15.47 -4.44
CA ASP A 62 -35.60 -16.01 -4.21
C ASP A 62 -35.52 -16.79 -2.88
N TYR A 63 -34.68 -17.82 -2.86
CA TYR A 63 -34.54 -18.76 -1.75
C TYR A 63 -33.08 -18.86 -1.33
N SER A 64 -32.79 -18.73 -0.03
CA SER A 64 -31.45 -18.98 0.50
C SER A 64 -31.48 -19.85 1.75
N LYS A 65 -30.50 -20.74 1.88
CA LYS A 65 -30.35 -21.64 3.04
C LYS A 65 -28.87 -21.93 3.29
N SER A 66 -28.46 -21.97 4.56
CA SER A 66 -27.16 -22.53 4.94
C SER A 66 -27.14 -24.05 4.74
N TRP A 67 -26.02 -24.58 4.27
CA TRP A 67 -25.88 -26.02 4.03
C TRP A 67 -26.00 -26.82 5.34
N ASP A 68 -26.96 -27.73 5.38
CA ASP A 68 -27.22 -28.66 6.49
C ASP A 68 -27.32 -30.12 6.04
N GLY A 69 -27.10 -30.39 4.75
CA GLY A 69 -27.17 -31.72 4.15
C GLY A 69 -28.60 -32.24 3.89
N GLU A 70 -29.65 -31.43 4.09
CA GLU A 70 -31.04 -31.80 3.81
C GLU A 70 -31.53 -31.29 2.44
N ASN A 71 -32.54 -31.95 1.86
CA ASN A 71 -33.19 -31.52 0.61
C ASN A 71 -33.86 -30.15 0.76
N ILE A 72 -33.98 -29.43 -0.36
CA ILE A 72 -34.65 -28.12 -0.40
C ILE A 72 -36.14 -28.31 -0.66
N THR A 73 -36.98 -27.65 0.12
CA THR A 73 -38.41 -27.53 -0.17
C THR A 73 -38.72 -26.12 -0.68
N LEU A 74 -39.14 -26.03 -1.94
CA LEU A 74 -39.64 -24.79 -2.53
C LEU A 74 -41.16 -24.75 -2.40
N SER A 75 -41.70 -23.57 -2.16
CA SER A 75 -43.14 -23.33 -2.10
C SER A 75 -43.49 -21.93 -2.56
N GLY A 76 -44.69 -21.78 -3.11
CA GLY A 76 -45.21 -20.48 -3.54
C GLY A 76 -46.70 -20.53 -3.74
N PHE A 77 -47.21 -19.56 -4.48
CA PHE A 77 -48.65 -19.38 -4.68
C PHE A 77 -48.97 -19.10 -6.15
N VAL A 78 -50.15 -19.51 -6.60
CA VAL A 78 -50.72 -19.21 -7.92
C VAL A 78 -52.03 -18.45 -7.72
N THR A 79 -52.18 -17.35 -8.44
CA THR A 79 -53.44 -16.61 -8.51
C THR A 79 -54.11 -16.89 -9.86
N ASP A 80 -55.34 -17.38 -9.82
CA ASP A 80 -56.12 -17.79 -10.99
C ASP A 80 -57.62 -17.87 -10.60
N GLU A 81 -58.55 -17.87 -11.55
CA GLU A 81 -59.99 -18.05 -11.25
C GLU A 81 -60.28 -19.47 -10.74
N SER A 82 -59.48 -20.45 -11.14
CA SER A 82 -59.56 -21.83 -10.65
C SER A 82 -58.17 -22.43 -10.37
N PRO A 83 -57.50 -22.00 -9.27
CA PRO A 83 -56.11 -22.35 -8.99
C PRO A 83 -55.85 -23.85 -8.94
N ILE A 84 -56.81 -24.66 -8.49
CA ILE A 84 -56.68 -26.13 -8.44
C ILE A 84 -56.50 -26.78 -9.83
N THR A 85 -56.89 -26.07 -10.90
CA THR A 85 -56.77 -26.55 -12.28
C THR A 85 -55.47 -26.09 -12.95
N SER A 86 -54.72 -25.20 -12.28
CA SER A 86 -53.41 -24.73 -12.72
C SER A 86 -52.29 -25.74 -12.44
N ILE A 87 -51.28 -25.75 -13.32
CA ILE A 87 -50.08 -26.57 -13.22
C ILE A 87 -48.87 -25.66 -13.27
N VAL A 88 -48.03 -25.71 -12.24
CA VAL A 88 -46.74 -25.01 -12.23
C VAL A 88 -45.70 -25.91 -12.88
N THR A 89 -44.97 -25.40 -13.87
CA THR A 89 -43.82 -26.09 -14.48
C THR A 89 -42.55 -25.43 -13.99
N MET A 90 -41.58 -26.24 -13.51
CA MET A 90 -40.30 -25.75 -13.01
C MET A 90 -39.11 -26.46 -13.64
N GLU A 91 -38.04 -25.71 -13.86
CA GLU A 91 -36.73 -26.16 -14.34
C GLU A 91 -35.64 -25.54 -13.45
N VAL A 92 -34.61 -26.31 -13.09
CA VAL A 92 -33.49 -25.82 -12.25
C VAL A 92 -32.20 -25.84 -13.05
N LEU A 93 -31.47 -24.72 -12.97
CA LEU A 93 -30.21 -24.50 -13.67
C LEU A 93 -29.09 -24.18 -12.66
N ASP A 94 -27.85 -24.52 -13.02
CA ASP A 94 -26.67 -24.09 -12.28
C ASP A 94 -26.29 -22.62 -12.59
N SER A 95 -25.20 -22.15 -11.99
CA SER A 95 -24.66 -20.79 -12.21
C SER A 95 -24.26 -20.51 -13.66
N ASN A 96 -24.02 -21.53 -14.49
CA ASN A 96 -23.72 -21.41 -15.91
C ASN A 96 -24.97 -21.52 -16.80
N LEU A 97 -26.16 -21.50 -16.21
CA LEU A 97 -27.45 -21.67 -16.88
C LEU A 97 -27.59 -23.02 -17.61
N ILE A 98 -26.90 -24.05 -17.13
CA ILE A 98 -27.05 -25.43 -17.61
C ILE A 98 -28.18 -26.09 -16.83
N THR A 99 -29.11 -26.73 -17.54
CA THR A 99 -30.22 -27.47 -16.91
C THR A 99 -29.71 -28.65 -16.10
N ILE A 100 -29.97 -28.63 -14.80
CA ILE A 100 -29.60 -29.68 -13.84
C ILE A 100 -30.81 -30.55 -13.51
N ILE A 101 -31.99 -29.94 -13.45
CA ILE A 101 -33.27 -30.64 -13.33
C ILE A 101 -34.15 -30.23 -14.51
N GLU A 102 -34.42 -31.21 -15.38
CA GLU A 102 -35.33 -31.06 -16.52
C GLU A 102 -36.72 -30.59 -16.09
N PRO A 103 -37.45 -29.86 -16.95
CA PRO A 103 -38.76 -29.32 -16.61
C PRO A 103 -39.74 -30.36 -16.06
N PHE A 104 -40.34 -30.10 -14.90
CA PHE A 104 -41.32 -30.98 -14.25
C PHE A 104 -42.54 -30.19 -13.74
N ASN A 105 -43.66 -30.90 -13.60
CA ASN A 105 -44.96 -30.30 -13.28
C ASN A 105 -45.33 -30.52 -11.81
N ILE A 106 -45.87 -29.46 -11.18
CA ILE A 106 -46.30 -29.41 -9.79
C ILE A 106 -47.79 -29.07 -9.76
N SER A 107 -48.58 -29.86 -9.02
CA SER A 107 -50.01 -29.61 -8.83
C SER A 107 -50.26 -28.50 -7.83
N VAL A 108 -51.19 -27.60 -8.14
CA VAL A 108 -51.62 -26.51 -7.27
C VAL A 108 -52.82 -26.94 -6.42
N LEU A 109 -52.84 -26.54 -5.15
CA LEU A 109 -53.95 -26.82 -4.23
C LEU A 109 -55.13 -25.86 -4.45
N SER A 110 -56.30 -26.19 -3.90
CA SER A 110 -57.51 -25.36 -4.06
C SER A 110 -57.40 -23.96 -3.49
N ASP A 111 -56.48 -23.75 -2.56
CA ASP A 111 -56.19 -22.45 -1.99
C ASP A 111 -55.17 -21.66 -2.79
N GLY A 112 -54.60 -22.20 -3.88
CA GLY A 112 -53.58 -21.57 -4.72
C GLY A 112 -52.13 -21.90 -4.32
N SER A 113 -51.90 -22.62 -3.22
CA SER A 113 -50.55 -22.97 -2.80
C SER A 113 -49.96 -24.16 -3.56
N TRP A 114 -48.64 -24.18 -3.72
CA TRP A 114 -47.90 -25.33 -4.25
C TRP A 114 -46.59 -25.50 -3.48
N SER A 115 -46.08 -26.73 -3.43
CA SER A 115 -44.76 -27.04 -2.89
C SER A 115 -44.11 -28.23 -3.59
N THR A 116 -42.78 -28.25 -3.62
CA THR A 116 -41.99 -29.35 -4.17
C THR A 116 -40.69 -29.52 -3.40
N GLU A 117 -40.16 -30.74 -3.35
CA GLU A 117 -38.82 -31.02 -2.83
C GLU A 117 -37.84 -31.21 -3.99
N LEU A 118 -36.67 -30.59 -3.88
CA LEU A 118 -35.56 -30.71 -4.82
C LEU A 118 -34.44 -31.54 -4.20
N SER A 119 -33.85 -32.44 -4.99
CA SER A 119 -32.68 -33.24 -4.61
C SER A 119 -31.35 -32.54 -4.95
N VAL A 120 -31.29 -31.22 -4.79
CA VAL A 120 -30.06 -30.42 -4.95
C VAL A 120 -29.57 -30.04 -3.56
N PHE A 121 -28.34 -30.42 -3.23
CA PHE A 121 -27.78 -30.31 -1.86
C PHE A 121 -26.34 -29.79 -1.83
N THR A 122 -25.76 -29.41 -2.97
CA THR A 122 -24.39 -28.90 -3.05
C THR A 122 -24.37 -27.38 -2.89
N PRO A 123 -23.51 -26.81 -2.03
CA PRO A 123 -23.35 -25.37 -1.91
C PRO A 123 -23.11 -24.68 -3.26
N GLY A 124 -23.69 -23.50 -3.44
CA GLY A 124 -23.61 -22.72 -4.69
C GLY A 124 -24.91 -21.99 -5.04
N LYS A 125 -24.84 -21.24 -6.14
CA LYS A 125 -25.96 -20.49 -6.72
C LYS A 125 -26.63 -21.29 -7.84
N TRP A 126 -27.95 -21.27 -7.84
CA TRP A 126 -28.82 -21.98 -8.75
C TRP A 126 -29.94 -21.05 -9.22
N PHE A 127 -30.49 -21.30 -10.40
CA PHE A 127 -31.60 -20.54 -10.94
C PHE A 127 -32.80 -21.44 -11.18
N VAL A 128 -33.98 -21.00 -10.76
CA VAL A 128 -35.24 -21.75 -10.94
C VAL A 128 -36.12 -20.99 -11.93
N LYS A 129 -36.31 -21.57 -13.11
CA LYS A 129 -37.25 -21.10 -14.13
C LYS A 129 -38.62 -21.70 -13.85
N SER A 130 -39.65 -20.87 -13.80
CA SER A 130 -41.00 -21.33 -13.56
C SER A 130 -42.05 -20.56 -14.36
N PHE A 131 -43.12 -21.25 -14.74
CA PHE A 131 -44.33 -20.66 -15.30
C PHE A 131 -45.53 -21.53 -14.94
N VAL A 132 -46.74 -20.97 -14.99
CA VAL A 132 -47.99 -21.68 -14.69
C VAL A 132 -48.90 -21.73 -15.90
N SER A 133 -49.60 -22.86 -16.08
CA SER A 133 -50.60 -23.05 -17.13
C SER A 133 -51.94 -23.50 -16.54
N ASP A 134 -53.06 -22.93 -16.99
CA ASP A 134 -54.41 -23.33 -16.56
C ASP A 134 -55.00 -24.47 -17.42
N ALA A 135 -56.25 -24.88 -17.11
CA ALA A 135 -56.96 -25.93 -17.86
C ALA A 135 -57.47 -25.50 -19.25
N SER A 136 -57.54 -24.20 -19.52
CA SER A 136 -57.90 -23.62 -20.81
C SER A 136 -56.69 -23.49 -21.75
N GLY A 137 -55.49 -23.69 -21.21
CA GLY A 137 -54.22 -23.64 -21.91
C GLY A 137 -53.57 -22.26 -21.96
N GLN A 138 -54.02 -21.29 -21.14
CA GLN A 138 -53.31 -20.02 -21.00
C GLN A 138 -52.10 -20.21 -20.08
N THR A 139 -51.03 -19.44 -20.32
CA THR A 139 -49.76 -19.57 -19.61
C THR A 139 -49.25 -18.23 -19.12
N SER A 140 -48.72 -18.20 -17.89
CA SER A 140 -48.04 -17.02 -17.35
C SER A 140 -46.76 -16.68 -18.11
N ASN A 141 -46.22 -15.48 -17.86
CA ASN A 141 -44.84 -15.18 -18.20
C ASN A 141 -43.88 -16.09 -17.43
N LEU A 142 -42.69 -16.30 -18.00
CA LEU A 142 -41.60 -17.02 -17.35
C LEU A 142 -41.01 -16.16 -16.23
N THR A 143 -40.90 -16.74 -15.04
CA THR A 143 -40.22 -16.14 -13.89
C THR A 143 -38.92 -16.90 -13.63
N VAL A 144 -37.85 -16.18 -13.31
CA VAL A 144 -36.57 -16.75 -12.89
C VAL A 144 -36.29 -16.26 -11.48
N ASN A 145 -36.09 -17.19 -10.55
CA ASN A 145 -35.75 -16.88 -9.16
C ASN A 145 -34.39 -17.49 -8.81
N GLU A 146 -33.62 -16.78 -7.99
CA GLU A 146 -32.33 -17.24 -7.50
C GLU A 146 -32.52 -18.16 -6.29
N MET A 147 -31.77 -19.26 -6.27
CA MET A 147 -31.70 -20.18 -5.15
C MET A 147 -30.24 -20.34 -4.73
N GLU A 148 -29.91 -20.02 -3.49
CA GLU A 148 -28.54 -20.06 -2.97
C GLU A 148 -28.42 -21.03 -1.79
N ILE A 149 -27.44 -21.94 -1.86
CA ILE A 149 -27.03 -22.81 -0.77
C ILE A 149 -25.67 -22.33 -0.26
N ILE A 150 -25.64 -21.72 0.92
CA ILE A 150 -24.43 -21.11 1.48
C ILE A 150 -23.57 -22.19 2.13
N ALA A 151 -22.31 -22.31 1.71
CA ALA A 151 -21.34 -23.25 2.28
C ALA A 151 -21.07 -22.92 3.76
N PRO A 152 -20.86 -23.93 4.63
CA PRO A 152 -20.50 -23.67 6.02
C PRO A 152 -19.03 -23.21 6.09
N GLN A 153 -18.75 -22.21 6.92
CA GLN A 153 -17.36 -21.86 7.28
C GLN A 153 -16.79 -22.97 8.18
N GLU A 154 -15.64 -23.53 7.80
CA GLU A 154 -14.97 -24.58 8.58
C GLU A 154 -14.05 -23.97 9.65
N ASN A 155 -14.03 -24.58 10.84
CA ASN A 155 -13.17 -24.11 11.92
C ASN A 155 -11.72 -24.48 11.64
N THR A 156 -10.77 -23.66 12.10
CA THR A 156 -9.33 -23.95 11.99
C THR A 156 -8.96 -25.31 12.60
N VAL A 157 -8.13 -26.08 11.89
CA VAL A 157 -7.57 -27.34 12.41
C VAL A 157 -6.74 -27.09 13.67
N VAL A 158 -6.92 -27.94 14.69
CA VAL A 158 -6.12 -27.92 15.92
C VAL A 158 -5.17 -29.12 15.92
N ILE A 159 -3.87 -28.85 16.05
CA ILE A 159 -2.82 -29.87 16.09
C ILE A 159 -2.55 -30.28 17.54
N THR A 160 -2.50 -31.59 17.77
CA THR A 160 -1.91 -32.17 18.98
C THR A 160 -0.77 -33.10 18.57
N PHE A 161 0.27 -33.22 19.40
CA PHE A 161 1.41 -34.07 19.11
C PHE A 161 2.01 -34.67 20.39
N LEU A 162 2.73 -35.78 20.21
CA LEU A 162 3.47 -36.55 21.18
C LEU A 162 4.71 -37.10 20.48
N TRP A 163 5.88 -36.86 21.06
CA TRP A 163 7.15 -37.39 20.59
C TRP A 163 7.60 -38.55 21.48
N ASP A 164 7.83 -39.70 20.87
CA ASP A 164 8.48 -40.86 21.47
C ASP A 164 9.92 -40.93 20.94
N GLU A 165 10.89 -40.67 21.83
CA GLU A 165 12.32 -40.63 21.51
C GLU A 165 12.86 -41.99 20.99
N PRO A 166 13.94 -41.99 20.18
CA PRO A 166 14.58 -43.22 19.72
C PRO A 166 15.12 -44.10 20.87
N ASP A 167 14.97 -45.42 20.75
CA ASP A 167 15.63 -46.38 21.67
C ASP A 167 17.17 -46.24 21.61
N GLU A 168 17.90 -46.59 22.69
CA GLU A 168 19.37 -46.43 22.84
C GLU A 168 20.28 -46.96 21.69
N ASN A 169 19.75 -47.73 20.74
CA ASN A 169 20.49 -48.24 19.57
C ASN A 169 19.76 -47.99 18.24
N SER A 170 18.86 -47.00 18.20
CA SER A 170 18.07 -46.59 17.06
C SER A 170 18.18 -45.07 16.90
N SER A 171 18.22 -44.59 15.67
CA SER A 171 18.07 -43.17 15.34
C SER A 171 16.61 -42.79 15.06
N ILE A 172 15.73 -43.79 14.93
CA ILE A 172 14.32 -43.59 14.61
C ILE A 172 13.51 -43.32 15.87
N GLY A 173 12.92 -42.13 15.97
CA GLY A 173 11.88 -41.77 16.93
C GLY A 173 10.52 -41.64 16.24
N ALA A 174 9.45 -41.55 17.03
CA ALA A 174 8.09 -41.54 16.52
C ALA A 174 7.31 -40.30 16.97
N LEU A 175 6.77 -39.56 16.01
CA LEU A 175 5.90 -38.41 16.25
C LEU A 175 4.45 -38.82 15.95
N SER A 176 3.55 -38.63 16.91
CA SER A 176 2.15 -39.04 16.79
C SER A 176 1.19 -38.03 17.41
N GLY A 177 -0.05 -37.98 16.95
CA GLY A 177 -1.00 -36.97 17.44
C GLY A 177 -2.40 -37.13 16.89
N VAL A 178 -3.24 -36.11 17.11
CA VAL A 178 -4.60 -36.03 16.57
C VAL A 178 -4.83 -34.64 16.00
N LEU A 179 -5.34 -34.58 14.77
CA LEU A 179 -5.89 -33.37 14.16
C LEU A 179 -7.37 -33.26 14.47
N ILE A 180 -7.76 -32.18 15.17
CA ILE A 180 -9.16 -31.92 15.50
C ILE A 180 -9.72 -30.99 14.44
N HIS A 181 -10.56 -31.53 13.55
CA HIS A 181 -11.28 -30.81 12.52
C HIS A 181 -12.66 -31.44 12.29
N ARG A 182 -13.65 -30.66 11.81
CA ARG A 182 -15.02 -31.16 11.56
C ARG A 182 -15.05 -32.27 10.51
N PHE A 183 -14.13 -32.22 9.55
CA PHE A 183 -13.97 -33.19 8.47
C PHE A 183 -12.54 -33.76 8.50
N SER A 184 -12.25 -34.57 9.52
CA SER A 184 -10.90 -35.15 9.74
C SER A 184 -10.41 -36.01 8.57
N GLU A 185 -11.32 -36.55 7.78
CA GLU A 185 -11.03 -37.33 6.57
C GLU A 185 -10.39 -36.54 5.43
N THR A 186 -10.43 -35.22 5.49
CA THR A 186 -9.81 -34.31 4.50
C THR A 186 -8.43 -33.81 4.95
N CYS A 187 -7.97 -34.23 6.13
CA CYS A 187 -6.76 -33.70 6.72
C CYS A 187 -5.49 -34.39 6.19
N SER A 188 -4.40 -33.63 6.11
CA SER A 188 -3.02 -34.10 5.93
C SER A 188 -2.10 -33.42 6.94
N VAL A 189 -0.98 -34.08 7.24
CA VAL A 189 0.03 -33.59 8.18
C VAL A 189 1.43 -33.99 7.73
N GLU A 190 2.39 -33.12 7.94
CA GLU A 190 3.80 -33.36 7.67
C GLU A 190 4.69 -32.63 8.68
N TYR A 191 5.92 -33.10 8.82
CA TYR A 191 6.95 -32.50 9.65
C TYR A 191 8.05 -31.98 8.75
N ARG A 192 8.27 -30.67 8.80
CA ARG A 192 9.25 -29.96 7.98
C ARG A 192 10.48 -29.62 8.83
N PRO A 193 11.60 -30.33 8.70
CA PRO A 193 12.81 -30.04 9.46
C PRO A 193 13.37 -28.66 9.10
N LYS A 194 13.70 -27.85 10.11
CA LYS A 194 14.24 -26.50 9.91
C LYS A 194 15.63 -26.59 9.29
N TYR A 195 15.94 -25.68 8.35
CA TYR A 195 17.24 -25.59 7.67
C TYR A 195 17.64 -26.85 6.89
N GLN A 196 16.65 -27.63 6.45
CA GLN A 196 16.86 -28.82 5.62
C GLN A 196 15.97 -28.77 4.39
N SER A 197 16.39 -29.46 3.33
CA SER A 197 15.65 -29.53 2.06
C SER A 197 14.25 -30.09 2.28
N PRO A 198 13.22 -29.59 1.56
CA PRO A 198 11.87 -30.18 1.56
C PRO A 198 11.82 -31.66 1.18
N THR A 199 12.87 -32.18 0.53
CA THR A 199 13.00 -33.62 0.26
C THR A 199 13.16 -34.49 1.51
N LEU A 200 13.49 -33.87 2.66
CA LEU A 200 13.57 -34.51 3.97
C LEU A 200 12.31 -34.27 4.81
N ASP A 201 11.26 -33.65 4.24
CA ASP A 201 9.97 -33.54 4.89
C ASP A 201 9.39 -34.93 5.13
N VAL A 202 8.94 -35.14 6.36
CA VAL A 202 8.35 -36.42 6.75
C VAL A 202 6.85 -36.29 6.64
N ILE A 203 6.22 -37.06 5.77
CA ILE A 203 4.76 -37.04 5.60
C ILE A 203 4.13 -37.99 6.63
N GLY A 204 3.13 -37.48 7.37
CA GLY A 204 2.41 -38.26 8.37
C GLY A 204 1.29 -39.12 7.78
N VAL A 205 1.13 -40.31 8.34
CA VAL A 205 0.06 -41.25 7.96
C VAL A 205 -1.16 -40.98 8.82
N MET A 206 -2.29 -40.63 8.19
CA MET A 206 -3.56 -40.31 8.84
C MET A 206 -4.47 -41.53 9.00
N ASP A 207 -5.23 -41.58 10.10
CA ASP A 207 -6.46 -42.37 10.24
C ASP A 207 -7.68 -41.47 10.06
N ASN A 208 -8.28 -41.54 8.87
CA ASN A 208 -9.41 -40.70 8.47
C ASN A 208 -10.65 -40.84 9.38
N SER A 209 -10.77 -41.95 10.13
CA SER A 209 -11.91 -42.19 11.02
C SER A 209 -11.77 -41.57 12.41
N THR A 210 -10.54 -41.31 12.85
CA THR A 210 -10.22 -40.81 14.18
C THR A 210 -9.50 -39.45 14.17
N GLY A 211 -8.95 -39.04 13.03
CA GLY A 211 -8.11 -37.84 12.90
C GLY A 211 -6.70 -38.02 13.48
N SER A 212 -6.35 -39.22 13.94
CA SER A 212 -5.01 -39.52 14.46
C SER A 212 -3.97 -39.60 13.34
N TYR A 213 -2.73 -39.24 13.65
CA TYR A 213 -1.61 -39.36 12.72
C TYR A 213 -0.36 -39.93 13.40
N PHE A 214 0.51 -40.50 12.57
CA PHE A 214 1.78 -41.08 13.00
C PHE A 214 2.85 -40.91 11.91
N MET A 215 4.08 -40.62 12.33
CA MET A 215 5.26 -40.53 11.47
C MET A 215 6.54 -40.93 12.20
N GLU A 216 7.46 -41.55 11.46
CA GLU A 216 8.77 -41.97 11.97
C GLU A 216 9.82 -40.97 11.49
N ILE A 217 10.65 -40.47 12.42
CA ILE A 217 11.67 -39.46 12.16
C ILE A 217 13.03 -40.05 12.50
N ASP A 218 13.94 -40.07 11.53
CA ASP A 218 15.33 -40.47 11.73
C ASP A 218 16.13 -39.28 12.25
N ALA A 219 16.34 -39.20 13.57
CA ALA A 219 16.97 -38.06 14.24
C ALA A 219 18.45 -37.86 13.87
N ASP A 220 19.09 -38.82 13.20
CA ASP A 220 20.45 -38.67 12.69
C ASP A 220 20.48 -37.94 11.33
N VAL A 221 19.36 -37.94 10.60
CA VAL A 221 19.26 -37.43 9.22
C VAL A 221 18.34 -36.22 9.13
N VAL A 222 17.22 -36.27 9.85
CA VAL A 222 16.18 -35.26 9.90
C VAL A 222 16.41 -34.39 11.13
N ASN A 223 16.49 -33.08 10.93
CA ASN A 223 16.72 -32.11 11.99
C ASN A 223 15.62 -32.23 13.04
N ALA A 224 16.02 -32.35 14.30
CA ALA A 224 15.15 -32.43 15.44
C ALA A 224 14.35 -31.13 15.67
N ASN A 225 14.83 -29.99 15.18
CA ASN A 225 14.07 -28.74 15.16
C ASN A 225 13.31 -28.62 13.85
N GLY A 226 11.99 -28.46 13.91
CA GLY A 226 11.15 -28.40 12.72
C GLY A 226 9.70 -28.08 13.04
N THR A 227 8.88 -27.99 12.01
CA THR A 227 7.49 -27.55 12.12
C THR A 227 6.54 -28.69 11.77
N ILE A 228 5.53 -28.94 12.60
CA ILE A 228 4.40 -29.80 12.23
C ILE A 228 3.39 -28.94 11.49
N PHE A 229 3.15 -29.24 10.22
CA PHE A 229 2.21 -28.53 9.35
C PHE A 229 1.00 -29.42 9.07
N ALA A 230 -0.21 -28.90 9.28
CA ALA A 230 -1.45 -29.63 9.02
C ALA A 230 -2.45 -28.81 8.20
N THR A 231 -3.13 -29.47 7.26
CA THR A 231 -4.16 -28.87 6.39
C THR A 231 -5.41 -29.73 6.38
N CYS A 232 -6.59 -29.13 6.53
CA CYS A 232 -7.89 -29.79 6.53
C CYS A 232 -8.96 -28.90 5.88
N GLY A 233 -9.93 -29.47 5.17
CA GLY A 233 -11.08 -28.71 4.66
C GLY A 233 -11.82 -29.42 3.52
N LEU A 234 -13.15 -29.38 3.55
CA LEU A 234 -14.02 -29.92 2.50
C LEU A 234 -14.68 -28.79 1.65
N PHE A 235 -14.96 -27.64 2.26
CA PHE A 235 -15.59 -26.48 1.63
C PHE A 235 -14.72 -25.21 1.70
N SER A 236 -13.84 -25.12 2.69
CA SER A 236 -12.84 -24.07 2.89
C SER A 236 -11.57 -24.70 3.48
N VAL A 237 -10.44 -24.51 2.81
CA VAL A 237 -9.15 -25.04 3.30
C VAL A 237 -8.74 -24.28 4.57
N SER A 238 -8.42 -25.02 5.63
CA SER A 238 -7.85 -24.50 6.87
C SER A 238 -6.48 -25.15 7.10
N SER A 239 -5.50 -24.35 7.54
CA SER A 239 -4.17 -24.82 7.89
C SER A 239 -3.80 -24.39 9.31
N SER A 240 -2.90 -25.14 9.93
CA SER A 240 -2.27 -24.78 11.20
C SER A 240 -0.84 -25.30 11.20
N MET A 241 0.03 -24.65 11.96
CA MET A 241 1.41 -25.07 12.15
C MET A 241 1.84 -24.91 13.60
N ILE A 242 2.73 -25.78 14.05
CA ILE A 242 3.35 -25.71 15.37
C ILE A 242 4.82 -26.06 15.26
N ASP A 243 5.69 -25.15 15.73
CA ASP A 243 7.11 -25.40 15.81
C ASP A 243 7.42 -26.29 17.01
N VAL A 244 8.22 -27.33 16.78
CA VAL A 244 8.59 -28.31 17.79
C VAL A 244 10.08 -28.59 17.72
N ILE A 245 10.71 -28.64 18.89
CA ILE A 245 12.09 -29.11 19.05
C ILE A 245 12.01 -30.50 19.66
N LEU A 246 12.39 -31.51 18.90
CA LEU A 246 12.45 -32.92 19.30
C LEU A 246 13.77 -33.15 20.04
N PRO A 247 13.78 -33.33 21.36
CA PRO A 247 15.04 -33.42 22.12
C PRO A 247 15.86 -34.67 21.78
N VAL A 248 17.19 -34.52 21.70
CA VAL A 248 18.19 -35.62 21.69
C VAL A 248 19.31 -35.23 22.68
N PRO A 249 19.82 -36.12 23.57
CA PRO A 249 20.75 -35.73 24.63
C PRO A 249 22.20 -35.51 24.12
N PRO A 250 22.92 -34.45 24.54
CA PRO A 250 24.33 -34.25 24.22
C PRO A 250 25.30 -34.84 25.26
N GLU A 251 26.52 -35.19 24.85
CA GLU A 251 27.66 -35.47 25.76
C GLU A 251 28.22 -34.16 26.37
N PRO A 252 28.76 -34.15 27.62
CA PRO A 252 29.08 -32.91 28.32
C PRO A 252 30.44 -32.27 27.95
N ALA A 253 30.45 -30.94 27.77
CA ALA A 253 31.62 -30.05 27.71
C ALA A 253 32.19 -29.71 29.11
N GLY A 254 33.46 -29.33 29.19
CA GLY A 254 34.18 -29.01 30.44
C GLY A 254 34.01 -27.56 30.91
N ASP A 255 34.51 -27.26 32.12
CA ASP A 255 34.56 -25.94 32.77
C ASP A 255 35.91 -25.87 33.51
N ALA A 256 36.84 -25.07 32.99
CA ALA A 256 38.27 -25.10 33.30
C ALA A 256 38.65 -24.23 34.49
N ASP A 257 37.99 -23.08 34.68
CA ASP A 257 38.28 -22.14 35.76
C ASP A 257 37.27 -22.21 36.93
N LEU A 258 36.17 -22.94 36.73
CA LEU A 258 35.14 -23.28 37.71
C LEU A 258 34.31 -22.08 38.17
N ASP A 259 34.12 -21.10 37.30
CA ASP A 259 33.24 -19.96 37.53
C ASP A 259 31.74 -20.28 37.30
N GLY A 260 31.46 -21.42 36.65
CA GLY A 260 30.13 -21.95 36.39
C GLY A 260 29.62 -21.76 34.96
N ILE A 261 30.43 -21.17 34.07
CA ILE A 261 30.23 -21.11 32.62
C ILE A 261 31.11 -22.19 31.98
N LEU A 262 30.62 -22.86 30.93
CA LEU A 262 31.38 -23.95 30.29
C LEU A 262 32.44 -23.38 29.35
N ASP A 263 33.54 -24.12 29.14
CA ASP A 263 34.73 -23.69 28.37
C ASP A 263 34.41 -23.22 26.94
N ASP A 264 33.31 -23.68 26.36
CA ASP A 264 32.86 -23.30 25.02
C ASP A 264 32.01 -22.02 24.99
N GLU A 265 31.54 -21.56 26.15
CA GLU A 265 30.75 -20.34 26.35
C GLU A 265 31.47 -19.29 27.21
N ASP A 266 32.64 -19.61 27.78
CA ASP A 266 33.47 -18.73 28.60
C ASP A 266 34.48 -17.92 27.74
N GLN A 267 34.41 -16.59 27.83
CA GLN A 267 35.29 -15.62 27.14
C GLN A 267 36.47 -15.19 28.01
N CYS A 268 36.44 -15.51 29.29
CA CYS A 268 37.45 -15.20 30.27
C CYS A 268 37.89 -16.49 30.96
N ASP A 269 38.68 -17.31 30.26
CA ASP A 269 39.13 -18.67 30.65
C ASP A 269 39.90 -18.78 31.99
N SER A 270 39.95 -17.74 32.83
CA SER A 270 40.71 -17.66 34.07
C SER A 270 40.16 -16.59 35.04
N THR A 271 38.84 -16.44 35.13
CA THR A 271 38.18 -15.45 35.99
C THR A 271 38.54 -15.64 37.47
N PRO A 272 38.85 -14.57 38.23
CA PRO A 272 39.26 -14.67 39.61
C PRO A 272 38.24 -15.41 40.51
N PRO A 273 38.66 -16.40 41.32
CA PRO A 273 37.72 -17.23 42.06
C PRO A 273 36.85 -16.46 43.05
N GLY A 274 35.53 -16.53 42.86
CA GLY A 274 34.52 -16.00 43.78
C GLY A 274 34.00 -14.60 43.44
N GLU A 275 34.33 -14.06 42.27
CA GLU A 275 33.68 -12.88 41.71
C GLU A 275 32.35 -13.27 41.00
N PRO A 276 31.33 -12.39 40.99
CA PRO A 276 30.15 -12.60 40.16
C PRO A 276 30.55 -12.42 38.70
N VAL A 277 30.25 -13.41 37.88
CA VAL A 277 30.57 -13.40 36.45
C VAL A 277 29.34 -13.10 35.61
N TYR A 278 29.57 -12.46 34.48
CA TYR A 278 28.60 -12.28 33.42
C TYR A 278 28.34 -13.60 32.69
N ASP A 279 27.35 -13.62 31.82
CA ASP A 279 27.04 -14.78 30.98
C ASP A 279 28.17 -15.13 30.00
N THR A 280 29.12 -14.22 29.80
CA THR A 280 30.36 -14.42 29.06
C THR A 280 31.51 -15.01 29.90
N GLY A 281 31.32 -15.27 31.19
CA GLY A 281 32.37 -15.73 32.12
C GLY A 281 33.27 -14.62 32.68
N CYS A 282 33.26 -13.40 32.12
CA CYS A 282 34.05 -12.27 32.62
C CYS A 282 33.39 -11.55 33.81
N SER A 283 34.16 -10.81 34.63
CA SER A 283 33.63 -10.00 35.75
C SER A 283 33.86 -8.48 35.58
N ASP A 284 33.18 -7.66 36.39
CA ASP A 284 33.35 -6.19 36.47
C ASP A 284 34.78 -5.69 36.73
N SER A 285 35.66 -6.57 37.24
CA SER A 285 37.06 -6.22 37.46
C SER A 285 37.92 -6.38 36.20
N GLU A 286 37.32 -6.94 35.15
CA GLU A 286 37.97 -7.30 33.89
C GLU A 286 37.30 -6.59 32.68
N THR A 287 36.25 -5.79 32.91
CA THR A 287 35.51 -5.02 31.88
C THR A 287 35.53 -3.51 32.13
N ASP A 288 35.60 -2.75 31.04
CA ASP A 288 35.61 -1.28 30.95
C ASP A 288 34.71 -0.91 29.76
N ASP A 289 33.47 -0.55 30.04
CA ASP A 289 32.38 -0.50 29.04
C ASP A 289 32.46 0.74 28.14
N ASP A 290 32.91 1.88 28.66
CA ASP A 290 33.02 3.13 27.90
C ASP A 290 34.46 3.48 27.49
N LEU A 291 35.43 2.65 27.92
CA LEU A 291 36.84 2.71 27.54
C LEU A 291 37.48 4.05 27.91
N ASP A 292 36.98 4.69 28.97
CA ASP A 292 37.53 5.92 29.54
C ASP A 292 38.77 5.65 30.42
N SER A 293 39.17 4.38 30.49
CA SER A 293 40.27 3.81 31.28
C SER A 293 39.96 3.58 32.76
N VAL A 294 38.69 3.67 33.16
CA VAL A 294 38.18 3.29 34.48
C VAL A 294 37.28 2.06 34.36
N MET A 295 37.81 0.89 34.72
CA MET A 295 37.04 -0.37 34.76
C MET A 295 35.72 -0.20 35.51
N ASN A 296 34.66 -0.87 35.04
CA ASN A 296 33.26 -0.73 35.47
C ASN A 296 33.09 -0.75 37.00
N SER A 297 33.86 -1.59 37.69
CA SER A 297 33.86 -1.67 39.16
C SER A 297 34.16 -0.33 39.88
N ASN A 298 34.69 0.69 39.19
CA ASN A 298 35.09 1.98 39.76
C ASN A 298 34.52 3.22 39.03
N ASP A 299 33.62 3.08 38.06
CA ASP A 299 33.11 4.19 37.22
C ASP A 299 31.70 4.70 37.66
N GLN A 300 31.49 6.03 37.68
CA GLN A 300 30.22 6.70 37.98
C GLN A 300 29.58 7.43 36.79
N CYS A 301 30.33 7.61 35.71
CA CYS A 301 29.86 8.16 34.45
C CYS A 301 30.11 7.11 33.35
N PRO A 302 29.33 6.02 33.33
CA PRO A 302 29.58 4.82 32.51
C PRO A 302 29.41 5.01 31.00
N ASN A 303 29.46 6.24 30.50
CA ASN A 303 29.28 6.60 29.08
C ASN A 303 30.06 7.89 28.75
N THR A 304 31.29 8.01 29.23
CA THR A 304 32.06 9.22 28.97
C THR A 304 32.68 9.22 27.59
N PRO A 305 32.48 10.30 26.80
CA PRO A 305 32.95 10.29 25.43
C PRO A 305 34.45 10.02 25.33
N GLN A 306 34.80 9.03 24.51
CA GLN A 306 36.15 8.54 24.37
C GLN A 306 37.12 9.67 23.96
N GLY A 307 38.19 9.84 24.74
CA GLY A 307 39.21 10.88 24.50
C GLY A 307 38.98 12.19 25.26
N GLU A 308 37.86 12.33 25.98
CA GLU A 308 37.71 13.41 26.95
C GLU A 308 38.54 13.13 28.21
N THR A 309 39.00 14.20 28.87
CA THR A 309 39.71 14.04 30.14
C THR A 309 38.68 13.83 31.24
N VAL A 310 38.61 12.59 31.70
CA VAL A 310 37.72 12.19 32.79
C VAL A 310 38.40 12.39 34.14
N ASP A 311 37.60 12.62 35.17
CA ASP A 311 38.09 12.46 36.53
C ASP A 311 38.09 10.96 36.91
N PHE A 312 38.72 10.57 38.01
CA PHE A 312 38.70 9.20 38.57
C PHE A 312 37.34 8.52 38.79
N THR A 313 36.24 9.26 38.68
CA THR A 313 34.88 8.71 38.70
C THR A 313 34.31 8.57 37.30
N GLY A 314 35.15 8.76 36.30
CA GLY A 314 34.83 8.65 34.89
C GLY A 314 34.15 9.88 34.29
N CYS A 315 33.96 11.01 34.99
CA CYS A 315 33.09 12.10 34.48
C CYS A 315 33.84 13.28 33.83
N SER A 316 33.31 13.85 32.72
CA SER A 316 33.88 15.02 32.02
C SER A 316 33.06 16.33 32.23
N LEU A 317 33.46 17.43 31.55
CA LEU A 317 32.75 18.72 31.59
C LEU A 317 31.54 18.78 30.64
N SER A 318 31.55 18.02 29.55
CA SER A 318 30.44 17.96 28.60
C SER A 318 29.19 17.30 29.21
N GLN A 319 29.38 16.52 30.26
CA GLN A 319 28.32 15.83 31.00
C GLN A 319 27.79 16.63 32.22
N LYS A 320 28.21 17.88 32.42
CA LYS A 320 27.82 18.74 33.55
C LYS A 320 26.98 19.93 33.08
N ASP A 321 25.93 20.27 33.82
CA ASP A 321 25.01 21.41 33.58
C ASP A 321 24.66 22.05 34.94
N ALA A 322 25.16 23.26 35.18
CA ALA A 322 25.11 23.91 36.48
C ALA A 322 23.84 24.72 36.78
N ASP A 323 23.17 25.29 35.77
CA ASP A 323 21.95 26.08 35.95
C ASP A 323 20.68 25.40 35.44
N GLY A 324 20.82 24.26 34.76
CA GLY A 324 19.74 23.34 34.44
C GLY A 324 18.85 23.83 33.30
N ASP A 325 19.38 24.67 32.42
CA ASP A 325 18.69 25.17 31.23
C ASP A 325 18.75 24.18 30.04
N GLY A 326 19.50 23.10 30.20
CA GLY A 326 19.65 22.02 29.22
C GLY A 326 20.86 22.18 28.31
N VAL A 327 21.70 23.20 28.50
CA VAL A 327 22.97 23.39 27.80
C VAL A 327 24.13 23.13 28.76
N SER A 328 25.04 22.22 28.39
CA SER A 328 26.16 21.85 29.27
C SER A 328 27.08 23.04 29.58
N ASP A 329 27.73 22.99 30.74
CA ASP A 329 28.70 23.98 31.22
C ASP A 329 29.83 24.25 30.20
N ALA A 330 30.08 23.30 29.29
CA ALA A 330 31.12 23.42 28.26
C ALA A 330 30.77 24.43 27.13
N VAL A 331 29.48 24.70 26.88
CA VAL A 331 29.02 25.50 25.73
C VAL A 331 27.96 26.57 26.06
N ASP A 332 27.54 26.68 27.32
CA ASP A 332 26.62 27.73 27.76
C ASP A 332 27.30 29.12 27.81
N THR A 333 26.74 30.06 27.04
CA THR A 333 27.17 31.46 26.92
C THR A 333 26.27 32.43 27.70
N CYS A 334 25.08 31.98 28.12
CA CYS A 334 24.06 32.77 28.81
C CYS A 334 23.75 32.21 30.21
N PRO A 335 24.75 32.17 31.13
CA PRO A 335 24.55 31.56 32.43
C PRO A 335 23.48 32.28 33.25
N GLY A 336 22.50 31.52 33.71
CA GLY A 336 21.36 31.97 34.50
C GLY A 336 20.09 32.20 33.70
N THR A 337 19.90 31.47 32.59
CA THR A 337 18.63 31.49 31.85
C THR A 337 17.45 31.12 32.77
N PRO A 338 16.34 31.88 32.73
CA PRO A 338 15.16 31.55 33.52
C PRO A 338 14.65 30.13 33.21
N ALA A 339 14.49 29.33 34.26
CA ALA A 339 14.07 27.94 34.13
C ALA A 339 12.74 27.80 33.36
N GLY A 340 12.76 27.02 32.28
CA GLY A 340 11.60 26.69 31.45
C GLY A 340 11.42 27.57 30.20
N GLU A 341 12.32 28.52 29.94
CA GLU A 341 12.39 29.18 28.63
C GLU A 341 13.12 28.31 27.61
N ILE A 342 12.73 28.40 26.34
CA ILE A 342 13.42 27.70 25.24
C ILE A 342 14.67 28.51 24.91
N VAL A 343 15.82 27.87 25.05
CA VAL A 343 17.14 28.45 24.77
C VAL A 343 17.66 27.96 23.43
N ASP A 344 18.53 28.76 22.82
CA ASP A 344 19.33 28.32 21.68
C ASP A 344 20.52 27.46 22.09
N SER A 345 21.32 27.07 21.09
CA SER A 345 22.48 26.20 21.25
C SER A 345 23.59 26.76 22.13
N VAL A 346 23.50 28.02 22.57
CA VAL A 346 24.47 28.64 23.47
C VAL A 346 23.82 29.10 24.79
N GLY A 347 22.62 28.59 25.10
CA GLY A 347 21.92 28.83 26.36
C GLY A 347 21.09 30.11 26.40
N CYS A 348 20.87 30.81 25.28
CA CYS A 348 20.16 32.11 25.27
C CYS A 348 18.72 32.01 24.71
N SER A 349 17.73 32.57 25.41
CA SER A 349 16.32 32.55 24.97
C SER A 349 15.91 33.78 24.14
N ASP A 350 14.80 33.69 23.40
CA ASP A 350 14.31 34.79 22.53
C ASP A 350 13.93 36.05 23.32
N SER A 351 13.55 35.90 24.60
CA SER A 351 13.29 37.02 25.52
C SER A 351 14.55 37.84 25.83
N GLN A 352 15.72 37.31 25.48
CA GLN A 352 17.03 37.91 25.67
C GLN A 352 17.65 38.41 24.35
N LYS A 353 16.97 38.26 23.19
CA LYS A 353 17.47 38.60 21.84
C LYS A 353 16.64 39.66 21.10
N ASP A 354 17.29 40.42 20.23
CA ASP A 354 16.75 41.43 19.31
C ASP A 354 17.63 41.40 18.05
N THR A 355 17.24 40.57 17.08
CA THR A 355 18.09 40.08 15.98
C THR A 355 18.29 41.12 14.89
N ASP A 356 17.27 41.90 14.55
CA ASP A 356 17.37 42.92 13.50
C ASP A 356 17.65 44.34 14.05
N GLY A 357 17.55 44.52 15.37
CA GLY A 357 17.92 45.74 16.08
C GLY A 357 16.95 46.89 15.82
N ASP A 358 15.72 46.61 15.40
CA ASP A 358 14.68 47.60 15.21
C ASP A 358 14.08 48.13 16.54
N GLY A 359 14.40 47.44 17.63
CA GLY A 359 14.03 47.78 19.01
C GLY A 359 12.87 46.96 19.58
N VAL A 360 12.44 45.89 18.90
CA VAL A 360 11.50 44.87 19.37
C VAL A 360 12.25 43.55 19.55
N THR A 361 12.10 42.88 20.70
CA THR A 361 12.74 41.58 20.95
C THR A 361 12.14 40.49 20.06
N ASP A 362 12.93 39.46 19.75
CA ASP A 362 12.56 38.44 18.75
C ASP A 362 11.24 37.73 19.09
N ASP A 363 10.91 37.60 20.37
CA ASP A 363 9.65 37.01 20.84
C ASP A 363 8.40 37.84 20.48
N LEU A 364 8.58 39.11 20.11
CA LEU A 364 7.51 40.07 19.79
C LEU A 364 7.59 40.66 18.37
N ASP A 365 8.64 40.35 17.59
CA ASP A 365 8.86 40.91 16.25
C ASP A 365 8.25 40.02 15.13
N GLN A 366 7.34 40.59 14.33
CA GLN A 366 6.70 39.89 13.20
C GLN A 366 7.37 40.19 11.85
N CYS A 367 8.28 41.15 11.83
CA CYS A 367 9.05 41.52 10.66
C CYS A 367 10.56 41.48 10.99
N PRO A 368 11.11 40.26 11.18
CA PRO A 368 12.44 40.01 11.76
C PRO A 368 13.64 40.42 10.88
N ASN A 369 13.42 41.24 9.84
CA ASN A 369 14.44 41.69 8.90
C ASN A 369 14.17 43.13 8.46
N THR A 370 13.61 43.96 9.33
CA THR A 370 13.20 45.29 8.92
C THR A 370 14.41 46.16 8.66
N PRO A 371 14.54 46.76 7.45
CA PRO A 371 15.75 47.45 7.09
C PRO A 371 16.09 48.58 8.08
N ALA A 372 17.31 48.55 8.60
CA ALA A 372 17.76 49.46 9.63
C ALA A 372 17.50 50.94 9.26
N GLY A 373 16.68 51.61 10.07
CA GLY A 373 16.32 53.03 9.91
C GLY A 373 14.98 53.29 9.22
N GLU A 374 14.23 52.25 8.84
CA GLU A 374 12.83 52.39 8.44
C GLU A 374 11.92 52.56 9.66
N MET A 375 10.80 53.27 9.49
CA MET A 375 9.83 53.43 10.59
C MET A 375 8.93 52.20 10.63
N VAL A 376 9.10 51.43 11.69
CA VAL A 376 8.38 50.19 11.96
C VAL A 376 7.12 50.42 12.78
N ASN A 377 6.15 49.53 12.68
CA ASN A 377 4.97 49.52 13.54
C ASN A 377 5.25 48.72 14.84
N GLU A 378 4.23 48.47 15.67
CA GLU A 378 4.37 47.76 16.96
C GLU A 378 4.79 46.28 16.84
N VAL A 379 4.92 45.76 15.61
CA VAL A 379 5.32 44.39 15.29
C VAL A 379 6.46 44.35 14.26
N GLY A 380 7.20 45.45 14.12
CA GLY A 380 8.41 45.51 13.29
C GLY A 380 8.24 45.91 11.81
N CYS A 381 7.07 46.07 11.20
CA CYS A 381 6.96 46.14 9.72
C CYS A 381 6.94 47.55 9.05
N SER A 382 7.51 47.68 7.81
CA SER A 382 7.67 48.93 6.99
C SER A 382 6.62 49.17 5.85
N THR A 383 6.46 50.40 5.29
CA THR A 383 5.28 50.80 4.46
C THR A 383 5.48 51.75 3.23
N VAL A 384 6.02 51.35 2.03
CA VAL A 384 5.79 52.02 0.68
C VAL A 384 6.25 51.15 -0.56
N VAL A 385 5.55 50.88 -1.72
CA VAL A 385 5.38 51.58 -3.09
C VAL A 385 4.61 50.68 -4.14
N THR A 386 4.03 51.21 -5.27
CA THR A 386 3.17 50.55 -6.34
C THR A 386 3.44 50.85 -7.86
N ASN A 387 3.13 49.90 -8.82
CA ASN A 387 2.46 50.02 -10.18
C ASN A 387 2.63 48.78 -11.15
N PRO A 388 1.67 48.39 -12.05
CA PRO A 388 0.28 47.93 -11.81
C PRO A 388 -0.15 46.67 -12.67
N THR A 389 -0.70 45.58 -12.13
CA THR A 389 -1.10 44.40 -12.96
C THR A 389 -2.36 43.68 -12.43
N SER A 390 -3.55 43.84 -13.05
CA SER A 390 -4.68 42.94 -12.74
C SER A 390 -4.61 41.70 -13.65
N MET A 391 -4.69 40.51 -13.05
CA MET A 391 -4.75 39.25 -13.79
C MET A 391 -6.22 38.94 -14.08
N LYS A 392 -6.67 39.06 -15.33
CA LYS A 392 -8.11 38.92 -15.64
C LYS A 392 -8.48 37.47 -15.98
N ILE A 393 -9.61 36.98 -15.48
CA ILE A 393 -10.14 35.64 -15.80
C ILE A 393 -11.49 35.79 -16.51
N LEU A 394 -11.71 35.09 -17.63
CA LEU A 394 -13.00 35.08 -18.33
C LEU A 394 -13.84 33.89 -17.90
N ALA A 395 -15.03 34.13 -17.35
CA ALA A 395 -15.90 33.11 -16.77
C ALA A 395 -17.18 32.87 -17.60
N LEU A 396 -17.47 31.60 -17.92
CA LEU A 396 -18.59 31.13 -18.73
C LEU A 396 -19.62 30.37 -17.87
N HIS A 397 -20.86 30.84 -17.86
CA HIS A 397 -21.95 30.28 -17.04
C HIS A 397 -22.49 28.94 -17.56
N GLY A 398 -23.26 28.24 -16.73
CA GLY A 398 -23.96 27.00 -17.10
C GLY A 398 -25.17 27.23 -18.01
N GLY A 399 -25.66 26.18 -18.65
CA GLY A 399 -26.82 26.27 -19.55
C GLY A 399 -28.09 26.71 -18.80
N GLY A 400 -28.80 27.72 -19.31
CA GLY A 400 -29.98 28.31 -18.68
C GLY A 400 -29.67 29.38 -17.61
N ASP A 401 -28.39 29.65 -17.33
CA ASP A 401 -27.96 30.65 -16.34
C ASP A 401 -27.62 32.01 -16.99
N SER A 402 -26.80 32.85 -16.38
CA SER A 402 -26.35 34.15 -16.90
C SER A 402 -25.02 34.58 -16.26
N ALA A 403 -24.36 35.62 -16.78
CA ALA A 403 -23.17 36.18 -16.13
C ALA A 403 -23.44 36.58 -14.66
N SER A 404 -24.57 37.26 -14.41
CA SER A 404 -24.96 37.66 -13.06
C SER A 404 -25.28 36.46 -12.16
N GLY A 405 -25.83 35.39 -12.73
CA GLY A 405 -26.16 34.18 -11.98
C GLY A 405 -24.91 33.46 -11.54
N LEU A 406 -23.96 33.21 -12.45
CA LEU A 406 -22.66 32.64 -12.13
C LEU A 406 -21.91 33.48 -11.08
N ALA A 407 -21.86 34.81 -11.26
CA ALA A 407 -21.20 35.72 -10.32
C ALA A 407 -21.83 35.71 -8.90
N SER A 408 -23.10 35.31 -8.79
CA SER A 408 -23.82 35.26 -7.52
C SER A 408 -23.79 33.88 -6.83
N GLN A 409 -23.19 32.86 -7.46
CA GLN A 409 -23.04 31.55 -6.84
C GLN A 409 -22.05 31.64 -5.67
N GLN A 410 -22.31 30.91 -4.58
CA GLN A 410 -21.46 30.98 -3.39
C GLN A 410 -20.01 30.58 -3.71
N GLY A 411 -19.79 29.45 -4.38
CA GLY A 411 -18.43 29.01 -4.73
C GLY A 411 -17.68 29.98 -5.65
N MET A 412 -18.39 30.70 -6.51
CA MET A 412 -17.77 31.77 -7.32
C MET A 412 -17.40 32.98 -6.47
N GLN A 413 -18.22 33.35 -5.47
CA GLN A 413 -17.86 34.40 -4.52
C GLN A 413 -16.65 34.00 -3.68
N ASP A 414 -16.60 32.75 -3.22
CA ASP A 414 -15.46 32.22 -2.47
C ASP A 414 -14.16 32.29 -3.31
N LEU A 415 -14.22 31.92 -4.60
CA LEU A 415 -13.08 32.08 -5.52
C LEU A 415 -12.69 33.55 -5.73
N VAL A 416 -13.66 34.46 -5.88
CA VAL A 416 -13.39 35.90 -6.03
C VAL A 416 -12.74 36.48 -4.76
N ASP A 417 -13.20 36.06 -3.58
CA ASP A 417 -12.68 36.51 -2.29
C ASP A 417 -11.27 35.96 -2.03
N ALA A 418 -10.99 34.72 -2.46
CA ALA A 418 -9.69 34.07 -2.33
C ALA A 418 -8.64 34.52 -3.37
N LEU A 419 -9.08 35.10 -4.48
CA LEU A 419 -8.24 35.58 -5.60
C LEU A 419 -8.38 37.10 -5.82
N PRO A 420 -8.15 37.95 -4.79
CA PRO A 420 -8.34 39.40 -4.92
C PRO A 420 -7.41 40.07 -5.94
N GLU A 421 -6.30 39.41 -6.29
CA GLU A 421 -5.37 39.81 -7.34
C GLU A 421 -5.88 39.55 -8.77
N PHE A 422 -6.91 38.71 -8.91
CA PHE A 422 -7.56 38.41 -10.17
C PHE A 422 -8.87 39.17 -10.35
N GLU A 423 -9.11 39.71 -11.54
CA GLU A 423 -10.39 40.33 -11.92
C GLU A 423 -11.18 39.36 -12.80
N ILE A 424 -12.26 38.78 -12.26
CA ILE A 424 -13.10 37.84 -13.00
C ILE A 424 -14.17 38.58 -13.80
N ILE A 425 -14.16 38.38 -15.12
CA ILE A 425 -15.12 38.94 -16.08
C ILE A 425 -16.11 37.86 -16.48
N PHE A 426 -17.39 38.08 -16.18
CA PHE A 426 -18.45 37.11 -16.43
C PHE A 426 -19.13 37.36 -17.79
N ALA A 427 -19.06 36.38 -18.69
CA ALA A 427 -19.66 36.44 -20.02
C ALA A 427 -21.12 35.94 -20.01
N SER A 428 -21.98 36.49 -20.86
CA SER A 428 -23.35 35.97 -21.07
C SER A 428 -23.54 35.57 -22.51
N THR A 429 -23.95 34.33 -22.72
CA THR A 429 -24.16 33.81 -24.07
C THR A 429 -25.16 34.66 -24.89
N PRO A 430 -24.89 34.89 -26.19
CA PRO A 430 -25.81 35.59 -27.09
C PRO A 430 -26.98 34.72 -27.57
N GLU A 431 -26.91 33.40 -27.34
CA GLU A 431 -27.86 32.40 -27.78
C GLU A 431 -29.17 32.44 -26.97
N SER A 432 -30.27 32.06 -27.63
CA SER A 432 -31.59 32.08 -26.98
C SER A 432 -31.69 31.02 -25.86
N GLY A 433 -32.41 31.32 -24.78
CA GLY A 433 -32.54 30.37 -23.66
C GLY A 433 -31.30 30.27 -22.77
N ASN A 434 -30.35 31.19 -22.91
CA ASN A 434 -29.13 31.29 -22.13
C ASN A 434 -28.27 30.00 -22.13
N VAL A 435 -28.16 29.36 -23.28
CA VAL A 435 -27.25 28.22 -23.51
C VAL A 435 -26.09 28.65 -24.41
N TRP A 436 -24.94 28.00 -24.36
CA TRP A 436 -23.82 28.33 -25.26
C TRP A 436 -23.99 27.75 -26.66
N TYR A 437 -24.77 26.69 -26.79
CA TYR A 437 -25.23 26.15 -28.07
C TYR A 437 -26.53 25.38 -27.82
N GLN A 438 -27.43 25.38 -28.81
CA GLN A 438 -28.76 24.76 -28.67
C GLN A 438 -28.67 23.23 -28.73
N ASP A 439 -29.64 22.55 -28.13
CA ASP A 439 -29.83 21.11 -28.34
C ASP A 439 -30.01 20.78 -29.84
N PRO A 440 -29.62 19.57 -30.29
CA PRO A 440 -29.85 19.15 -31.67
C PRO A 440 -31.33 19.22 -32.07
N PRO A 441 -31.67 19.45 -33.34
CA PRO A 441 -33.07 19.63 -33.78
C PRO A 441 -33.99 18.43 -33.50
N GLY A 442 -33.42 17.22 -33.46
CA GLY A 442 -34.14 15.98 -33.14
C GLY A 442 -34.12 15.63 -31.64
N GLY A 443 -33.57 16.49 -30.80
CA GLY A 443 -33.34 16.25 -29.37
C GLY A 443 -32.11 15.37 -29.10
N LYS A 444 -31.87 15.07 -27.83
CA LYS A 444 -30.66 14.37 -27.36
C LYS A 444 -30.46 12.95 -27.93
N GLY A 445 -31.52 12.33 -28.46
CA GLY A 445 -31.46 11.02 -29.10
C GLY A 445 -31.08 11.06 -30.59
N GLU A 446 -31.01 12.25 -31.20
CA GLU A 446 -30.74 12.45 -32.64
C GLU A 446 -29.63 13.50 -32.78
N PRO A 447 -28.35 13.08 -32.71
CA PRO A 447 -27.20 13.99 -32.74
C PRO A 447 -27.12 14.87 -34.00
N THR A 448 -26.58 16.07 -33.87
CA THR A 448 -26.26 16.95 -35.01
C THR A 448 -24.83 16.75 -35.48
N THR A 449 -24.58 16.85 -36.80
CA THR A 449 -23.23 16.76 -37.40
C THR A 449 -22.71 18.10 -37.89
N ASP A 450 -23.34 19.20 -37.50
CA ASP A 450 -22.97 20.54 -37.93
C ASP A 450 -21.77 21.06 -37.11
N PRO A 451 -20.61 21.34 -37.73
CA PRO A 451 -19.44 21.88 -37.03
C PRO A 451 -19.61 23.34 -36.64
N ASP A 452 -20.51 24.08 -37.29
CA ASP A 452 -20.69 25.52 -37.10
C ASP A 452 -21.78 25.82 -36.03
N TRP A 453 -22.21 24.79 -35.28
CA TRP A 453 -23.36 24.85 -34.38
C TRP A 453 -23.21 25.85 -33.22
N ALA A 454 -21.97 26.26 -32.91
CA ALA A 454 -21.64 27.17 -31.82
C ALA A 454 -21.05 28.53 -32.30
N ASP A 455 -21.09 28.82 -33.60
CA ASP A 455 -20.44 29.99 -34.22
C ASP A 455 -20.81 31.34 -33.58
N LEU A 456 -22.08 31.50 -33.19
CA LEU A 456 -22.56 32.74 -32.58
C LEU A 456 -21.87 32.98 -31.23
N SER A 457 -21.77 31.93 -30.42
CA SER A 457 -21.08 31.97 -29.12
C SER A 457 -19.58 32.14 -29.26
N ILE A 458 -18.95 31.45 -30.23
CA ILE A 458 -17.51 31.61 -30.53
C ILE A 458 -17.21 33.07 -30.90
N SER A 459 -17.97 33.64 -31.84
CA SER A 459 -17.79 35.02 -32.29
C SER A 459 -17.97 36.03 -31.16
N TYR A 460 -18.89 35.75 -30.23
CA TYR A 460 -19.10 36.59 -29.06
C TYR A 460 -17.92 36.51 -28.07
N LEU A 461 -17.38 35.32 -27.82
CA LEU A 461 -16.23 35.14 -26.94
C LEU A 461 -14.97 35.79 -27.51
N ASP A 462 -14.73 35.70 -28.83
CA ASP A 462 -13.63 36.43 -29.47
C ASP A 462 -13.78 37.96 -29.26
N GLN A 463 -15.00 38.49 -29.36
CA GLN A 463 -15.25 39.91 -29.11
C GLN A 463 -15.02 40.28 -27.63
N MET A 464 -15.36 39.40 -26.69
CA MET A 464 -15.07 39.60 -25.26
C MET A 464 -13.57 39.69 -24.99
N VAL A 465 -12.76 38.82 -25.61
CA VAL A 465 -11.29 38.87 -25.52
C VAL A 465 -10.75 40.18 -26.10
N ILE A 466 -11.27 40.64 -27.23
CA ILE A 466 -10.89 41.91 -27.85
C ILE A 466 -11.20 43.11 -26.94
N ASP A 467 -12.37 43.11 -26.30
CA ASP A 467 -12.85 44.27 -25.55
C ASP A 467 -12.31 44.35 -24.11
N ASN A 468 -12.03 43.21 -23.48
CA ASN A 468 -11.72 43.14 -22.05
C ASN A 468 -10.35 42.52 -21.73
N GLY A 469 -9.70 41.87 -22.71
CA GLY A 469 -8.44 41.18 -22.54
C GLY A 469 -7.20 42.09 -22.42
N PRO A 470 -5.99 41.50 -22.32
CA PRO A 470 -5.72 40.06 -22.34
C PRO A 470 -6.29 39.36 -21.09
N PHE A 471 -6.76 38.14 -21.28
CA PHE A 471 -7.20 37.27 -20.19
C PHE A 471 -6.08 36.29 -19.84
N TYR A 472 -5.82 36.15 -18.56
CA TYR A 472 -4.93 35.15 -17.99
C TYR A 472 -5.52 33.74 -18.16
N ALA A 473 -6.80 33.55 -17.83
CA ALA A 473 -7.39 32.22 -17.79
C ALA A 473 -8.88 32.19 -18.16
N LEU A 474 -9.40 30.98 -18.45
CA LEU A 474 -10.81 30.70 -18.72
C LEU A 474 -11.44 29.82 -17.64
N ILE A 475 -12.53 30.28 -17.01
CA ILE A 475 -13.37 29.46 -16.13
C ILE A 475 -14.64 29.04 -16.87
N GLY A 476 -14.97 27.76 -16.84
CA GLY A 476 -16.26 27.24 -17.28
C GLY A 476 -16.99 26.54 -16.13
N TYR A 477 -18.32 26.67 -16.10
CA TYR A 477 -19.18 25.90 -15.23
C TYR A 477 -20.27 25.19 -16.03
N SER A 478 -20.49 23.89 -15.80
CA SER A 478 -21.53 23.09 -16.46
C SER A 478 -21.40 23.17 -17.99
N GLN A 479 -22.43 23.65 -18.71
CA GLN A 479 -22.33 23.86 -20.17
C GLN A 479 -21.25 24.89 -20.57
N GLY A 480 -20.89 25.83 -19.70
CA GLY A 480 -19.75 26.73 -19.92
C GLY A 480 -18.42 25.97 -19.98
N SER A 481 -18.26 24.93 -19.15
CA SER A 481 -17.11 24.01 -19.22
C SER A 481 -17.10 23.23 -20.53
N ALA A 482 -18.26 22.77 -20.99
CA ALA A 482 -18.39 22.07 -22.27
C ALA A 482 -18.11 22.99 -23.49
N MET A 483 -18.38 24.29 -23.35
CA MET A 483 -18.12 25.30 -24.39
C MET A 483 -16.64 25.64 -24.52
N ILE A 484 -15.83 25.52 -23.47
CA ILE A 484 -14.41 25.91 -23.52
C ILE A 484 -13.62 25.07 -24.54
N PRO A 485 -13.68 23.73 -24.57
CA PRO A 485 -13.06 22.93 -25.63
C PRO A 485 -13.53 23.33 -27.03
N VAL A 486 -14.82 23.62 -27.20
CA VAL A 486 -15.38 24.10 -28.49
C VAL A 486 -14.72 25.43 -28.88
N TYR A 487 -14.57 26.36 -27.94
CA TYR A 487 -13.95 27.64 -28.19
C TYR A 487 -12.44 27.53 -28.47
N LEU A 488 -11.71 26.74 -27.68
CA LEU A 488 -10.27 26.50 -27.87
C LEU A 488 -9.98 25.86 -29.23
N ALA A 489 -10.85 24.95 -29.70
CA ALA A 489 -10.70 24.34 -31.02
C ALA A 489 -10.92 25.32 -32.19
N ASN A 490 -11.59 26.45 -31.95
CA ASN A 490 -12.01 27.40 -33.00
C ASN A 490 -11.35 28.79 -32.90
N THR A 491 -10.61 29.08 -31.83
CA THR A 491 -9.96 30.38 -31.62
C THR A 491 -8.45 30.33 -31.87
N GLN A 492 -7.84 31.51 -31.98
CA GLN A 492 -6.38 31.70 -32.00
C GLN A 492 -5.88 32.42 -30.73
N ASN A 493 -6.79 32.74 -29.81
CA ASN A 493 -6.45 33.33 -28.52
C ASN A 493 -5.77 32.30 -27.62
N THR A 494 -4.76 32.74 -26.88
CA THR A 494 -4.01 31.91 -25.92
C THR A 494 -4.38 32.30 -24.51
N PHE A 495 -4.43 31.30 -23.63
CA PHE A 495 -4.68 31.46 -22.21
C PHE A 495 -3.61 30.69 -21.45
N ASP A 496 -3.22 31.21 -20.29
CA ASP A 496 -2.25 30.55 -19.43
C ASP A 496 -2.87 29.33 -18.74
N ARG A 497 -4.16 29.41 -18.37
CA ARG A 497 -4.87 28.35 -17.63
C ARG A 497 -6.33 28.20 -18.07
N VAL A 498 -6.87 27.00 -17.87
CA VAL A 498 -8.29 26.67 -18.06
C VAL A 498 -8.81 25.95 -16.82
N MET A 499 -9.99 26.32 -16.33
CA MET A 499 -10.65 25.69 -15.18
C MET A 499 -12.05 25.25 -15.58
N LEU A 500 -12.33 23.95 -15.47
CA LEU A 500 -13.57 23.32 -15.95
C LEU A 500 -14.31 22.70 -14.77
N TYR A 501 -15.36 23.36 -14.29
CA TYR A 501 -16.14 22.90 -13.14
C TYR A 501 -17.39 22.14 -13.59
N ASN A 502 -17.54 20.90 -13.12
CA ASN A 502 -18.70 20.02 -13.38
C ASN A 502 -19.09 19.97 -14.86
N GLY A 503 -18.07 19.84 -15.71
CA GLY A 503 -18.17 19.89 -17.17
C GLY A 503 -18.39 18.55 -17.83
N TYR A 504 -18.65 18.59 -19.13
CA TYR A 504 -18.82 17.42 -19.98
C TYR A 504 -18.44 17.75 -21.43
N LEU A 505 -18.28 16.73 -22.27
CA LEU A 505 -18.12 16.92 -23.71
C LEU A 505 -19.49 16.98 -24.42
N PRO A 506 -19.68 17.82 -25.46
CA PRO A 506 -20.93 17.92 -26.21
C PRO A 506 -21.16 16.71 -27.13
N THR A 507 -21.28 15.51 -26.56
CA THR A 507 -21.32 14.24 -27.29
C THR A 507 -22.53 14.08 -28.22
N THR A 508 -23.61 14.84 -27.99
CA THR A 508 -24.78 14.89 -28.91
C THR A 508 -24.56 15.79 -30.12
N HIS A 509 -23.40 16.45 -30.23
CA HIS A 509 -23.05 17.39 -31.30
C HIS A 509 -21.79 16.90 -32.01
N HIS A 510 -21.94 15.86 -32.83
CA HIS A 510 -20.83 15.20 -33.53
C HIS A 510 -19.97 16.17 -34.35
N GLY A 511 -20.55 17.21 -34.97
CA GLY A 511 -19.75 18.21 -35.70
C GLY A 511 -18.83 19.06 -34.79
N LEU A 512 -19.29 19.39 -33.58
CA LEU A 512 -18.46 20.07 -32.58
C LEU A 512 -17.41 19.12 -32.02
N MET A 513 -17.79 17.87 -31.76
CA MET A 513 -16.85 16.82 -31.33
C MET A 513 -15.74 16.58 -32.35
N ASP A 514 -16.07 16.47 -33.64
CA ASP A 514 -15.08 16.35 -34.70
C ASP A 514 -14.10 17.52 -34.69
N THR A 515 -14.58 18.74 -34.42
CA THR A 515 -13.74 19.94 -34.35
C THR A 515 -12.81 19.92 -33.13
N ILE A 516 -13.33 19.51 -31.97
CA ILE A 516 -12.54 19.30 -30.75
C ILE A 516 -11.48 18.23 -30.98
N ASP A 517 -11.86 17.08 -31.51
CA ASP A 517 -10.97 15.93 -31.70
C ASP A 517 -9.85 16.22 -32.70
N ASN A 518 -10.09 17.11 -33.68
CA ASN A 518 -9.07 17.58 -34.61
C ASN A 518 -8.07 18.58 -34.01
N ALA A 519 -8.47 19.31 -32.96
CA ALA A 519 -7.64 20.32 -32.30
C ALA A 519 -6.98 19.80 -31.01
N ALA A 520 -7.58 18.80 -30.37
CA ALA A 520 -7.09 18.14 -29.18
C ALA A 520 -5.87 17.23 -29.49
N PRO A 521 -5.00 16.97 -28.51
CA PRO A 521 -5.04 17.52 -27.15
C PRO A 521 -4.61 19.00 -27.10
N PHE A 522 -5.32 19.82 -26.32
CA PHE A 522 -5.00 21.23 -26.12
C PHE A 522 -3.78 21.41 -25.22
N SER A 523 -2.83 22.25 -25.62
CA SER A 523 -1.59 22.50 -24.86
C SER A 523 -1.74 23.44 -23.66
N THR A 524 -2.92 24.04 -23.48
CA THR A 524 -3.19 24.93 -22.35
C THR A 524 -3.40 24.10 -21.09
N PRO A 525 -2.65 24.36 -20.00
CA PRO A 525 -2.88 23.67 -18.73
C PRO A 525 -4.32 23.81 -18.27
N ALA A 526 -4.96 22.68 -17.99
CA ALA A 526 -6.34 22.63 -17.54
C ALA A 526 -6.46 22.03 -16.14
N MET A 527 -7.44 22.48 -15.39
CA MET A 527 -7.91 21.83 -14.18
C MET A 527 -9.37 21.44 -14.37
N ILE A 528 -9.69 20.18 -14.09
CA ILE A 528 -11.03 19.61 -14.24
C ILE A 528 -11.54 19.30 -12.84
N PHE A 529 -12.58 19.99 -12.43
CA PHE A 529 -13.23 19.78 -11.14
C PHE A 529 -14.55 19.03 -11.32
N SER A 530 -14.77 17.99 -10.54
CA SER A 530 -16.03 17.25 -10.47
C SER A 530 -16.48 17.06 -9.03
N GLY A 531 -17.78 17.21 -8.76
CA GLY A 531 -18.38 16.92 -7.46
C GLY A 531 -18.97 15.51 -7.39
N GLU A 532 -18.66 14.74 -6.35
CA GLU A 532 -19.18 13.39 -6.13
C GLU A 532 -20.70 13.36 -5.99
N ASN A 533 -21.28 14.45 -5.46
CA ASN A 533 -22.72 14.61 -5.32
C ASN A 533 -23.40 15.17 -6.58
N ASP A 534 -22.65 15.38 -7.67
CA ASP A 534 -23.18 15.73 -9.00
C ASP A 534 -23.59 14.47 -9.77
N GLY A 535 -24.76 13.91 -9.42
CA GLY A 535 -25.26 12.69 -10.04
C GLY A 535 -25.58 12.77 -11.54
N ALA A 536 -25.44 13.94 -12.18
CA ALA A 536 -25.71 14.11 -13.61
C ALA A 536 -24.44 14.18 -14.47
N PHE A 537 -23.34 14.70 -13.94
CA PHE A 537 -22.13 14.99 -14.73
C PHE A 537 -20.83 14.45 -14.13
N LYS A 538 -20.82 13.92 -12.90
CA LYS A 538 -19.59 13.48 -12.22
C LYS A 538 -18.74 12.49 -13.04
N ASP A 539 -19.38 11.54 -13.70
CA ASP A 539 -18.69 10.49 -14.47
C ASP A 539 -18.22 10.96 -15.87
N LEU A 540 -18.49 12.22 -16.24
CA LEU A 540 -18.15 12.78 -17.56
C LEU A 540 -16.87 13.61 -17.54
N ALA A 541 -16.34 13.93 -16.36
CA ALA A 541 -15.11 14.68 -16.18
C ALA A 541 -13.87 14.01 -16.81
N PRO A 542 -13.65 12.68 -16.68
CA PRO A 542 -12.48 12.03 -17.27
C PRO A 542 -12.39 12.18 -18.80
N ALA A 543 -13.51 12.07 -19.50
CA ALA A 543 -13.53 12.24 -20.96
C ALA A 543 -13.18 13.67 -21.38
N LEU A 544 -13.54 14.67 -20.57
CA LEU A 544 -13.18 16.07 -20.78
C LEU A 544 -11.69 16.33 -20.53
N ALA A 545 -11.13 15.74 -19.48
CA ALA A 545 -9.71 15.83 -19.13
C ALA A 545 -8.79 15.33 -20.26
N GLN A 546 -9.17 14.20 -20.90
CA GLN A 546 -8.46 13.62 -22.04
C GLN A 546 -8.30 14.55 -23.27
N LYS A 547 -8.99 15.69 -23.32
CA LYS A 547 -8.83 16.67 -24.41
C LYS A 547 -7.68 17.64 -24.21
N PHE A 548 -6.96 17.57 -23.10
CA PHE A 548 -5.82 18.44 -22.79
C PHE A 548 -4.51 17.62 -22.73
N THR A 549 -3.35 18.23 -23.00
CA THR A 549 -2.03 17.56 -22.96
C THR A 549 -1.55 17.34 -21.52
N GLY A 550 -2.47 16.95 -20.62
CA GLY A 550 -2.29 16.92 -19.18
C GLY A 550 -3.21 17.92 -18.47
N SER A 551 -3.80 17.48 -17.35
CA SER A 551 -4.68 18.29 -16.52
C SER A 551 -4.56 17.95 -15.03
N LEU A 552 -4.87 18.93 -14.18
CA LEU A 552 -5.10 18.71 -12.76
C LEU A 552 -6.55 18.27 -12.55
N ASP A 553 -6.78 17.00 -12.25
CA ASP A 553 -8.12 16.44 -12.11
C ASP A 553 -8.50 16.36 -10.62
N LEU A 554 -9.50 17.13 -10.22
CA LEU A 554 -9.95 17.28 -8.84
C LEU A 554 -11.36 16.70 -8.69
N HIS A 555 -11.51 15.73 -7.80
CA HIS A 555 -12.78 15.09 -7.52
C HIS A 555 -13.21 15.35 -6.06
N SER A 556 -14.10 16.32 -5.87
CA SER A 556 -14.58 16.71 -4.55
C SER A 556 -15.63 15.74 -4.02
N GLN A 557 -15.38 15.16 -2.85
CA GLN A 557 -16.32 14.26 -2.17
C GLN A 557 -17.58 14.97 -1.63
N THR A 558 -17.54 16.30 -1.54
CA THR A 558 -18.62 17.07 -0.88
C THR A 558 -19.40 17.94 -1.85
N ALA A 559 -18.79 18.36 -2.97
CA ALA A 559 -19.45 19.21 -3.94
C ALA A 559 -20.56 18.45 -4.70
N GLY A 560 -21.68 19.14 -4.93
CA GLY A 560 -22.68 18.74 -5.91
C GLY A 560 -22.45 19.44 -7.26
N HIS A 561 -23.52 19.69 -8.00
CA HIS A 561 -23.48 20.51 -9.22
C HIS A 561 -23.39 22.01 -8.85
N HIS A 562 -22.24 22.44 -8.34
CA HIS A 562 -21.88 23.83 -8.04
C HIS A 562 -20.34 24.00 -8.05
N LEU A 563 -19.85 25.25 -8.13
CA LEU A 563 -18.44 25.56 -7.92
C LEU A 563 -17.98 25.23 -6.49
N PRO A 564 -16.70 24.94 -6.25
CA PRO A 564 -16.19 24.62 -4.91
C PRO A 564 -16.47 25.76 -3.93
N TYR A 565 -16.87 25.42 -2.71
CA TYR A 565 -16.90 26.38 -1.62
C TYR A 565 -15.52 26.49 -0.99
N GLU A 566 -15.27 27.54 -0.20
CA GLU A 566 -14.04 27.69 0.60
C GLU A 566 -13.80 26.47 1.51
N SER A 567 -14.87 25.79 1.93
CA SER A 567 -14.80 24.57 2.75
C SER A 567 -14.55 23.27 1.96
N ASP A 568 -14.37 23.33 0.63
CA ASP A 568 -14.11 22.16 -0.19
C ASP A 568 -12.67 21.65 0.04
N GLN A 569 -12.48 20.33 0.09
CA GLN A 569 -11.17 19.72 0.35
C GLN A 569 -10.10 20.08 -0.68
N HIS A 570 -10.49 20.49 -1.89
CA HIS A 570 -9.58 20.87 -2.96
C HIS A 570 -9.47 22.38 -3.16
N PHE A 571 -10.12 23.20 -2.31
CA PHE A 571 -10.16 24.65 -2.53
C PHE A 571 -8.75 25.27 -2.61
N ASP A 572 -7.84 24.91 -1.71
CA ASP A 572 -6.45 25.43 -1.73
C ASP A 572 -5.67 24.96 -2.96
N GLN A 573 -5.87 23.72 -3.42
CA GLN A 573 -5.25 23.21 -4.65
C GLN A 573 -5.76 23.96 -5.89
N ILE A 574 -7.04 24.33 -5.91
CA ILE A 574 -7.64 25.14 -6.98
C ILE A 574 -7.02 26.54 -7.01
N ILE A 575 -6.88 27.17 -5.84
CA ILE A 575 -6.25 28.49 -5.72
C ILE A 575 -4.78 28.44 -6.16
N THR A 576 -4.05 27.40 -5.75
CA THR A 576 -2.66 27.16 -6.14
C THR A 576 -2.54 26.99 -7.65
N PHE A 577 -3.38 26.15 -8.26
CA PHE A 577 -3.39 25.97 -9.72
C PHE A 577 -3.64 27.27 -10.48
N ILE A 578 -4.53 28.12 -9.97
CA ILE A 578 -4.84 29.41 -10.61
C ILE A 578 -3.63 30.34 -10.55
N ARG A 579 -2.89 30.37 -9.44
CA ARG A 579 -1.72 31.23 -9.25
C ARG A 579 -0.48 30.72 -9.99
N GLU A 580 -0.21 29.42 -9.86
CA GLU A 580 1.10 28.83 -10.13
C GLU A 580 1.03 27.88 -11.33
N GLY A 581 -0.10 27.19 -11.51
CA GLY A 581 -0.37 26.26 -12.62
C GLY A 581 -0.39 24.81 -12.18
N ILE A 582 -0.10 23.90 -13.10
CA ILE A 582 0.26 22.54 -12.66
C ILE A 582 1.59 22.71 -11.96
N GLU A 583 1.61 22.51 -10.64
CA GLU A 583 2.84 22.55 -9.85
C GLU A 583 3.90 21.73 -10.60
N PRO A 584 5.09 22.29 -10.86
CA PRO A 584 6.18 21.47 -11.34
C PRO A 584 6.46 20.47 -10.23
N TYR A 585 6.08 19.22 -10.49
CA TYR A 585 6.39 18.08 -9.64
C TYR A 585 7.86 18.17 -9.21
N ASP A 586 8.10 18.30 -7.91
CA ASP A 586 9.45 18.19 -7.35
C ASP A 586 9.74 16.70 -7.15
N PRO A 587 10.75 16.12 -7.82
CA PRO A 587 11.13 14.74 -7.60
C PRO A 587 11.42 14.40 -6.13
N THR A 588 11.72 15.40 -5.28
CA THR A 588 11.83 15.18 -3.83
C THR A 588 10.53 14.63 -3.24
N ASP A 589 9.36 15.08 -3.70
CA ASP A 589 8.05 14.78 -3.08
C ASP A 589 7.65 13.30 -3.15
N SER A 590 8.26 12.51 -4.04
CA SER A 590 7.98 11.07 -4.12
C SER A 590 8.81 10.20 -3.17
N TRP A 591 9.77 10.77 -2.44
CA TRP A 591 10.60 10.01 -1.52
C TRP A 591 9.93 9.82 -0.16
N TYR A 592 9.86 8.57 0.32
CA TYR A 592 9.15 8.23 1.56
C TYR A 592 9.85 8.69 2.83
N CYS A 593 11.18 8.66 2.84
CA CYS A 593 11.98 8.68 4.06
C CYS A 593 12.76 9.97 4.24
N GLN A 594 12.12 11.11 4.00
CA GLN A 594 12.84 12.38 3.95
C GLN A 594 13.41 12.79 5.31
N ASP A 595 14.70 13.11 5.32
CA ASP A 595 15.43 13.70 6.45
C ASP A 595 15.23 12.92 7.78
N GLY A 596 15.21 11.59 7.68
CA GLY A 596 15.08 10.69 8.84
C GLY A 596 13.65 10.51 9.37
N ASN A 597 12.63 10.93 8.63
CA ASN A 597 11.22 10.85 9.07
C ASN A 597 10.48 9.58 8.61
N GLY A 598 11.18 8.54 8.15
CA GLY A 598 10.56 7.27 7.76
C GLY A 598 9.92 6.51 8.95
N PRO A 599 9.00 5.56 8.73
CA PRO A 599 8.51 4.69 9.79
C PRO A 599 9.63 3.79 10.32
N TRP A 600 9.49 3.36 11.59
CA TRP A 600 10.34 2.29 12.13
C TRP A 600 9.89 0.96 11.52
N VAL A 601 10.82 0.28 10.87
CA VAL A 601 10.62 -1.02 10.22
C VAL A 601 11.33 -2.10 11.00
N LYS A 602 10.71 -3.28 11.06
CA LYS A 602 11.33 -4.43 11.72
C LYS A 602 12.13 -5.24 10.70
N ASP A 603 13.35 -5.59 11.08
CA ASP A 603 14.11 -6.68 10.47
C ASP A 603 13.66 -8.01 11.08
N ASP A 604 12.92 -8.79 10.31
CA ASP A 604 12.40 -10.08 10.74
C ASP A 604 13.46 -11.20 10.69
N ASN A 605 14.68 -10.95 10.17
CA ASN A 605 15.78 -11.92 10.20
C ASN A 605 16.27 -12.25 11.62
N GLY A 606 15.94 -11.39 12.60
CA GLY A 606 16.29 -11.55 14.01
C GLY A 606 15.30 -12.38 14.85
N ASP A 607 14.12 -12.72 14.33
CA ASP A 607 13.13 -13.51 15.07
C ASP A 607 13.54 -15.00 15.11
N GLY A 608 14.38 -15.33 16.10
CA GLY A 608 14.81 -16.71 16.40
C GLY A 608 16.30 -17.00 16.20
N ASN A 609 17.12 -15.97 15.91
CA ASN A 609 18.58 -16.02 15.95
C ASN A 609 19.06 -15.09 17.07
N ASN A 610 20.10 -15.46 17.83
CA ASN A 610 20.65 -14.73 19.00
C ASN A 610 21.31 -13.37 18.63
N TYR A 611 20.68 -12.55 17.79
CA TYR A 611 21.09 -11.16 17.57
C TYR A 611 20.51 -10.29 18.68
N ASN A 612 21.30 -10.06 19.73
CA ASN A 612 20.87 -9.26 20.89
C ASN A 612 21.01 -7.74 20.69
N ALA A 613 21.60 -7.28 19.58
CA ALA A 613 21.62 -5.89 19.14
C ALA A 613 22.11 -5.80 17.69
N ASN A 614 21.53 -4.90 16.89
CA ASN A 614 22.24 -4.35 15.74
C ASN A 614 23.05 -3.16 16.28
N ASN A 615 24.38 -3.22 16.20
CA ASN A 615 25.27 -2.13 16.62
C ASN A 615 25.69 -1.22 15.46
N ARG A 616 24.88 -1.07 14.41
CA ARG A 616 25.27 -0.30 13.22
C ARG A 616 24.10 0.46 12.59
N GLY A 617 23.52 1.37 13.37
CA GLY A 617 23.03 2.65 12.81
C GLY A 617 24.16 3.66 12.89
N ASP A 618 25.01 3.77 11.87
CA ASP A 618 26.01 4.85 11.83
C ASP A 618 25.35 6.14 11.35
N GLY A 619 25.36 7.18 12.20
CA GLY A 619 25.24 8.58 11.75
C GLY A 619 24.05 9.43 12.19
N GLN A 620 23.19 9.03 13.14
CA GLN A 620 22.20 9.97 13.73
C GLN A 620 22.55 10.37 15.16
N GLU A 621 22.86 11.66 15.36
CA GLU A 621 22.97 12.27 16.69
C GLU A 621 21.59 12.24 17.38
N GLY A 622 21.47 11.48 18.48
CA GLY A 622 20.27 11.45 19.33
C GLY A 622 19.67 10.09 19.70
N GLY A 623 20.25 8.97 19.24
CA GLY A 623 19.75 7.62 19.54
C GLY A 623 20.09 7.10 20.94
N GLY A 624 19.32 7.51 21.95
CA GLY A 624 19.32 6.87 23.26
C GLY A 624 18.78 5.43 23.21
N GLY A 625 19.48 4.52 23.90
CA GLY A 625 19.11 3.16 24.31
C GLY A 625 17.84 2.48 23.75
N GLY A 626 18.03 1.30 23.15
CA GLY A 626 17.08 0.19 23.26
C GLY A 626 16.27 -0.22 22.03
N SER A 627 16.63 0.17 20.81
CA SER A 627 15.95 -0.34 19.61
C SER A 627 16.52 -1.70 19.22
N GLY A 628 15.74 -2.76 19.42
CA GLY A 628 16.03 -4.13 18.94
C GLY A 628 16.09 -4.21 17.40
N PRO A 629 15.43 -5.16 16.72
CA PRO A 629 15.55 -5.35 15.26
C PRO A 629 14.91 -4.20 14.43
N TRP A 630 14.75 -3.00 14.96
CA TRP A 630 14.01 -1.91 14.35
C TRP A 630 14.95 -0.88 13.74
N PHE A 631 14.75 -0.56 12.47
CA PHE A 631 15.52 0.42 11.70
C PHE A 631 14.59 1.53 11.20
N GLN A 632 15.15 2.69 10.85
CA GLN A 632 14.39 3.78 10.24
C GLN A 632 15.06 4.14 8.92
N CYS A 633 14.29 4.21 7.85
CA CYS A 633 14.80 4.67 6.56
C CYS A 633 15.09 6.18 6.61
N ALA A 634 16.17 6.59 5.96
CA ALA A 634 16.57 7.99 5.84
C ALA A 634 17.06 8.27 4.43
N VAL A 635 16.48 9.30 3.82
CA VAL A 635 16.80 9.80 2.49
C VAL A 635 16.86 11.32 2.57
N SER A 636 17.90 11.94 2.03
CA SER A 636 17.93 13.38 1.74
C SER A 636 18.06 13.57 0.24
N VAL A 637 17.24 14.45 -0.33
CA VAL A 637 17.25 14.74 -1.76
C VAL A 637 17.43 16.22 -1.96
N SER A 638 18.34 16.58 -2.87
CA SER A 638 18.53 17.97 -3.26
C SER A 638 18.67 18.08 -4.77
N VAL A 639 17.98 19.05 -5.35
CA VAL A 639 18.08 19.32 -6.78
C VAL A 639 19.01 20.51 -7.01
N SER A 640 20.03 20.33 -7.84
CA SER A 640 20.97 21.40 -8.19
C SER A 640 21.28 21.38 -9.68
N SER A 641 21.04 22.51 -10.37
CA SER A 641 21.56 22.80 -11.72
C SER A 641 21.46 21.67 -12.76
N ASN A 642 20.37 20.88 -12.72
CA ASN A 642 20.05 19.72 -13.57
C ASN A 642 20.44 18.30 -13.06
N THR A 643 20.75 18.18 -11.78
CA THR A 643 21.05 16.89 -11.16
C THR A 643 20.32 16.79 -9.83
N MET A 644 19.72 15.63 -9.59
CA MET A 644 19.14 15.20 -8.32
C MET A 644 20.20 14.43 -7.54
N ASN A 645 20.60 14.97 -6.39
CA ASN A 645 21.52 14.32 -5.47
C ASN A 645 20.72 13.66 -4.37
N VAL A 646 20.87 12.35 -4.24
CA VAL A 646 20.16 11.51 -3.26
C VAL A 646 21.20 10.95 -2.30
N ASN A 647 21.04 11.18 -1.00
CA ASN A 647 21.74 10.39 0.02
C ASN A 647 20.73 9.50 0.71
N SER A 648 21.03 8.23 0.90
CA SER A 648 20.20 7.30 1.66
C SER A 648 21.05 6.47 2.61
N ASN A 649 20.45 5.96 3.68
CA ASN A 649 21.04 4.95 4.55
C ASN A 649 20.80 3.49 4.08
N GLY A 650 20.16 3.28 2.92
CA GLY A 650 19.97 1.96 2.32
C GLY A 650 18.99 1.06 3.09
N ILE A 651 18.15 1.63 3.95
CA ILE A 651 17.14 0.91 4.72
C ILE A 651 15.76 1.10 4.05
N PRO A 652 14.98 0.02 3.83
CA PRO A 652 13.64 0.13 3.28
C PRO A 652 12.67 0.78 4.27
N ASN A 653 11.58 1.37 3.75
CA ASN A 653 10.48 1.94 4.54
C ASN A 653 9.39 0.93 4.92
N HIS A 654 9.62 -0.36 4.66
CA HIS A 654 8.70 -1.45 4.97
C HIS A 654 9.44 -2.58 5.71
N ASP A 655 8.69 -3.41 6.44
CA ASP A 655 9.23 -4.62 7.06
C ASP A 655 9.80 -5.53 5.97
N TRP A 656 10.93 -6.17 6.21
CA TRP A 656 11.57 -7.02 5.22
C TRP A 656 12.10 -8.30 5.87
N MET A 657 12.06 -9.39 5.10
CA MET A 657 12.80 -10.61 5.39
C MET A 657 13.81 -10.80 4.26
N SER A 658 15.05 -11.12 4.60
CA SER A 658 16.02 -11.57 3.59
C SER A 658 16.67 -12.85 4.02
N THR A 659 16.73 -13.79 3.10
CA THR A 659 17.56 -14.97 3.24
C THR A 659 19.02 -14.61 2.91
N PHE A 660 19.91 -14.91 3.85
CA PHE A 660 21.38 -14.93 3.71
C PHE A 660 22.14 -13.62 3.39
N GLY A 661 22.44 -12.84 4.43
CA GLY A 661 23.59 -11.91 4.47
C GLY A 661 23.52 -10.94 5.67
N PRO A 662 24.62 -10.67 6.42
CA PRO A 662 24.61 -9.63 7.47
C PRO A 662 24.49 -8.25 6.81
N GLY A 663 23.28 -7.71 6.75
CA GLY A 663 22.99 -6.41 6.15
C GLY A 663 23.07 -5.31 7.19
N ASP A 664 24.25 -4.71 7.36
CA ASP A 664 24.37 -3.44 8.09
C ASP A 664 23.72 -2.31 7.29
N VAL A 665 23.35 -1.21 7.95
CA VAL A 665 23.01 0.07 7.28
C VAL A 665 24.14 0.43 6.29
N GLN A 666 23.80 0.66 5.03
CA GLN A 666 24.76 1.04 3.98
C GLN A 666 24.36 2.40 3.41
N SER A 667 25.13 3.43 3.76
CA SER A 667 24.88 4.75 3.21
C SER A 667 25.28 4.83 1.73
N HIS A 668 24.39 5.37 0.92
CA HIS A 668 24.57 5.55 -0.50
C HIS A 668 24.40 7.02 -0.87
N THR A 669 25.23 7.50 -1.79
CA THR A 669 25.09 8.82 -2.41
C THR A 669 25.02 8.64 -3.92
N TRP A 670 23.96 9.17 -4.51
CA TRP A 670 23.69 9.10 -5.94
C TRP A 670 23.55 10.50 -6.52
N SER A 671 24.00 10.65 -7.75
CA SER A 671 23.84 11.88 -8.53
C SER A 671 23.17 11.50 -9.85
N ILE A 672 21.90 11.84 -10.00
CA ILE A 672 21.01 11.40 -11.07
C ILE A 672 20.70 12.61 -11.95
N THR A 673 20.89 12.51 -13.26
CA THR A 673 20.56 13.64 -14.15
C THR A 673 19.04 13.82 -14.24
N LEU A 674 18.58 15.06 -14.37
CA LEU A 674 17.17 15.36 -14.69
C LEU A 674 16.93 15.57 -16.19
N ASN A 675 17.98 15.52 -17.03
CA ASN A 675 17.86 15.56 -18.50
C ASN A 675 18.55 14.34 -19.13
N PRO A 676 17.90 13.16 -19.11
CA PRO A 676 18.38 11.98 -19.81
C PRO A 676 18.71 12.27 -21.28
N THR A 677 19.80 11.70 -21.77
CA THR A 677 20.16 11.73 -23.20
C THR A 677 20.23 10.32 -23.76
N ASN A 678 19.77 10.14 -24.99
CA ASN A 678 19.78 8.82 -25.64
C ASN A 678 21.23 8.38 -25.93
N ASP A 679 21.69 7.29 -25.30
CA ASP A 679 23.03 6.77 -25.54
C ASP A 679 23.07 5.88 -26.78
N THR A 680 23.35 6.54 -27.91
CA THR A 680 23.53 5.88 -29.21
C THR A 680 25.00 5.70 -29.59
N ASN A 681 25.96 6.07 -28.72
CA ASN A 681 27.38 6.17 -29.08
C ASN A 681 28.35 5.44 -28.12
N GLY A 682 27.88 4.89 -27.00
CA GLY A 682 28.68 4.12 -26.02
C GLY A 682 29.20 2.76 -26.53
N GLY A 683 30.20 2.20 -25.85
CA GLY A 683 31.02 1.03 -26.23
C GLY A 683 30.32 -0.34 -26.34
N HIS A 684 29.01 -0.32 -26.60
CA HIS A 684 28.08 -1.43 -26.63
C HIS A 684 28.34 -2.30 -27.86
N ASN A 685 28.73 -3.55 -27.65
CA ASN A 685 28.93 -4.51 -28.71
C ASN A 685 28.44 -5.89 -28.29
N SER A 686 28.32 -6.80 -29.25
CA SER A 686 27.81 -8.15 -28.99
C SER A 686 28.67 -9.00 -28.04
N ALA A 687 29.78 -8.47 -27.50
CA ALA A 687 30.61 -9.14 -26.50
C ALA A 687 30.35 -8.68 -25.06
N ASN A 688 29.66 -7.56 -24.83
CA ASN A 688 29.27 -7.10 -23.49
C ASN A 688 27.74 -7.02 -23.30
N CYS A 689 26.97 -7.07 -24.38
CA CYS A 689 25.50 -7.10 -24.33
C CYS A 689 24.95 -7.69 -25.65
N PRO A 690 25.01 -9.02 -25.86
CA PRO A 690 24.56 -9.67 -27.10
C PRO A 690 23.11 -9.33 -27.47
N ALA A 691 22.22 -9.27 -26.47
CA ALA A 691 20.80 -8.95 -26.62
C ALA A 691 20.55 -7.52 -27.14
N SER A 692 21.38 -6.54 -26.76
CA SER A 692 21.23 -5.17 -27.27
C SER A 692 21.71 -5.01 -28.71
N ASN A 693 22.57 -5.92 -29.19
CA ASN A 693 23.25 -5.80 -30.48
C ASN A 693 23.91 -4.42 -30.68
N GLY A 694 24.44 -3.85 -29.58
CA GLY A 694 25.13 -2.55 -29.56
C GLY A 694 24.22 -1.32 -29.60
N ARG A 695 22.93 -1.47 -29.29
CA ARG A 695 21.95 -0.36 -29.33
C ARG A 695 21.80 0.39 -28.00
N TRP A 696 22.14 -0.24 -26.87
CA TRP A 696 22.10 0.33 -25.51
C TRP A 696 23.08 -0.39 -24.58
N GLU A 697 23.31 0.20 -23.41
CA GLU A 697 24.12 -0.36 -22.34
C GLU A 697 23.37 -1.49 -21.62
N CYS A 698 24.07 -2.58 -21.31
CA CYS A 698 23.52 -3.62 -20.43
C CYS A 698 23.57 -3.13 -18.97
N ALA A 699 22.68 -3.64 -18.13
CA ALA A 699 22.85 -3.52 -16.69
C ALA A 699 24.24 -4.05 -16.28
N PRO A 700 24.94 -3.40 -15.33
CA PRO A 700 26.26 -3.84 -14.90
C PRO A 700 26.21 -5.21 -14.21
N ASP A 701 27.19 -6.06 -14.48
CA ASP A 701 27.39 -7.32 -13.77
C ASP A 701 27.54 -7.02 -12.26
N ARG A 702 26.56 -7.43 -11.44
CA ARG A 702 26.53 -7.19 -9.98
C ARG A 702 26.54 -5.72 -9.58
N GLY A 703 25.63 -4.93 -10.14
CA GLY A 703 25.54 -3.52 -9.83
C GLY A 703 24.15 -2.91 -9.90
N ASN A 704 24.07 -1.74 -9.29
CA ASN A 704 22.87 -0.94 -9.15
C ASN A 704 22.54 -0.28 -10.50
N VAL A 705 21.27 -0.35 -10.90
CA VAL A 705 20.75 0.31 -12.11
C VAL A 705 19.87 1.51 -11.77
N ALA A 706 19.33 1.52 -10.56
CA ALA A 706 18.44 2.56 -10.06
C ALA A 706 18.46 2.64 -8.54
N ILE A 707 17.71 3.61 -8.02
CA ILE A 707 17.43 3.79 -6.61
C ILE A 707 15.91 3.83 -6.40
N ALA A 708 15.38 3.04 -5.47
CA ALA A 708 13.97 3.06 -5.11
C ALA A 708 13.63 4.33 -4.31
N ALA A 709 12.35 4.72 -4.29
CA ALA A 709 11.86 5.93 -3.61
C ALA A 709 12.00 5.91 -2.07
N ASN A 710 12.30 4.75 -1.49
CA ASN A 710 12.68 4.63 -0.09
C ASN A 710 14.21 4.68 0.14
N GLY A 711 15.02 4.79 -0.92
CA GLY A 711 16.48 4.90 -0.82
C GLY A 711 17.24 3.57 -0.91
N VAL A 712 16.55 2.45 -1.15
CA VAL A 712 17.18 1.14 -1.35
C VAL A 712 17.56 0.96 -2.83
N PRO A 713 18.79 0.52 -3.16
CA PRO A 713 19.18 0.27 -4.54
C PRO A 713 18.32 -0.77 -5.26
N ILE A 714 18.18 -0.62 -6.58
CA ILE A 714 17.58 -1.63 -7.46
C ILE A 714 18.67 -2.17 -8.38
N PHE A 715 18.79 -3.49 -8.42
CA PHE A 715 19.79 -4.21 -9.21
C PHE A 715 19.21 -4.69 -10.54
N GLY A 716 20.12 -4.87 -11.50
CA GLY A 716 19.77 -5.48 -12.78
C GLY A 716 19.63 -7.00 -12.68
N PRO A 717 19.45 -7.68 -13.84
CA PRO A 717 19.23 -9.12 -13.92
C PRO A 717 20.36 -10.02 -13.43
N GLU A 718 21.54 -9.49 -13.09
CA GLU A 718 22.72 -10.30 -12.77
C GLU A 718 23.28 -9.98 -11.37
N GLU A 719 23.35 -10.99 -10.50
CA GLU A 719 24.16 -10.94 -9.29
C GLU A 719 24.83 -12.29 -8.98
N GLY A 720 26.16 -12.32 -8.81
CA GLY A 720 26.89 -13.54 -8.43
C GLY A 720 27.27 -14.46 -9.62
N PRO A 721 28.18 -15.44 -9.45
CA PRO A 721 28.64 -16.27 -10.56
C PRO A 721 27.63 -17.41 -10.73
N GLY A 722 26.40 -17.14 -11.16
CA GLY A 722 25.31 -18.12 -11.07
C GLY A 722 24.14 -17.88 -12.03
N GLY A 723 23.39 -16.77 -11.90
CA GLY A 723 22.30 -16.52 -12.84
C GLY A 723 21.32 -15.41 -12.47
N ASP A 724 20.18 -15.41 -13.16
CA ASP A 724 19.07 -14.46 -12.96
C ASP A 724 18.32 -14.72 -11.63
N ALA A 725 18.41 -13.77 -10.71
CA ALA A 725 17.84 -13.89 -9.36
C ALA A 725 16.33 -14.13 -9.37
N VAL A 726 15.62 -13.48 -10.28
CA VAL A 726 14.16 -13.55 -10.36
C VAL A 726 13.76 -14.87 -11.00
N ALA A 727 14.38 -15.26 -12.11
CA ALA A 727 14.06 -16.53 -12.74
C ALA A 727 14.41 -17.72 -11.82
N LEU A 728 15.41 -17.59 -10.94
CA LEU A 728 15.67 -18.55 -9.86
C LEU A 728 14.54 -18.60 -8.83
N ASP A 729 14.07 -17.44 -8.36
CA ASP A 729 12.94 -17.30 -7.42
C ASP A 729 11.66 -17.97 -7.97
N PHE A 730 11.43 -17.87 -9.28
CA PHE A 730 10.33 -18.54 -9.98
C PHE A 730 10.66 -19.98 -10.44
N PHE A 731 11.76 -20.58 -9.96
CA PHE A 731 12.16 -21.97 -10.20
C PHE A 731 12.37 -22.33 -11.68
N TYR A 732 12.80 -21.39 -12.51
CA TYR A 732 12.97 -21.63 -13.96
C TYR A 732 14.26 -22.41 -14.29
N PHE A 733 15.25 -22.41 -13.39
CA PHE A 733 16.49 -23.18 -13.50
C PHE A 733 17.06 -23.54 -12.11
N ASP A 734 17.98 -24.52 -12.08
CA ASP A 734 18.71 -24.94 -10.88
C ASP A 734 20.06 -24.21 -10.79
N GLU A 735 20.28 -23.39 -9.76
CA GLU A 735 21.55 -22.72 -9.47
C GLU A 735 22.38 -23.52 -8.45
N ASP A 736 23.63 -23.89 -8.80
CA ASP A 736 24.48 -24.81 -8.02
C ASP A 736 25.71 -24.17 -7.34
N ARG A 737 25.95 -22.86 -7.49
CA ARG A 737 27.09 -22.14 -6.91
C ARG A 737 26.68 -21.19 -5.80
N GLN A 738 25.66 -20.36 -6.02
CA GLN A 738 25.15 -19.40 -5.02
C GLN A 738 23.62 -19.31 -5.10
N PRO A 739 22.88 -20.18 -4.39
CA PRO A 739 21.44 -20.02 -4.26
C PRO A 739 21.14 -18.73 -3.50
N ILE A 740 20.42 -17.82 -4.15
CA ILE A 740 19.85 -16.62 -3.57
C ILE A 740 18.35 -16.84 -3.44
N ASP A 741 17.78 -16.35 -2.35
CA ASP A 741 16.35 -16.47 -2.06
C ASP A 741 15.84 -15.03 -1.83
N LEU A 742 14.84 -14.66 -2.61
CA LEU A 742 14.30 -13.31 -2.60
C LEU A 742 13.19 -13.24 -1.55
N GLY A 743 13.20 -12.19 -0.74
CA GLY A 743 12.13 -11.92 0.20
C GLY A 743 10.81 -11.54 -0.50
N TYR A 744 9.76 -11.31 0.29
CA TYR A 744 8.40 -10.99 -0.20
C TYR A 744 8.33 -9.80 -1.18
N CYS A 745 9.29 -8.89 -1.13
CA CYS A 745 9.40 -7.73 -2.00
C CYS A 745 10.41 -7.93 -3.16
N GLY A 746 10.80 -9.16 -3.46
CA GLY A 746 11.83 -9.41 -4.47
C GLY A 746 13.18 -8.78 -4.12
N ALA A 747 13.47 -8.63 -2.82
CA ALA A 747 14.70 -8.04 -2.28
C ALA A 747 15.48 -9.05 -1.45
N HIS A 748 16.80 -8.86 -1.38
CA HIS A 748 17.66 -9.62 -0.48
C HIS A 748 18.87 -8.81 -0.02
N SER A 749 19.60 -9.34 0.96
CA SER A 749 20.77 -8.76 1.60
C SER A 749 22.04 -9.27 0.93
N GLY A 750 22.71 -8.39 0.19
CA GLY A 750 24.01 -8.68 -0.41
C GLY A 750 25.19 -8.12 0.40
N PRO A 751 26.44 -8.40 -0.01
CA PRO A 751 27.63 -7.81 0.61
C PRO A 751 27.68 -6.27 0.59
N THR A 752 26.84 -5.63 -0.23
CA THR A 752 26.72 -4.18 -0.39
C THR A 752 25.44 -3.61 0.21
N GLY A 753 24.71 -4.41 1.01
CA GLY A 753 23.44 -4.02 1.63
C GLY A 753 22.21 -4.63 0.95
N VAL A 754 21.04 -4.24 1.45
CA VAL A 754 19.74 -4.64 0.89
C VAL A 754 19.54 -4.01 -0.48
N HIS A 755 18.98 -4.75 -1.42
CA HIS A 755 18.60 -4.23 -2.72
C HIS A 755 17.44 -5.02 -3.33
N TYR A 756 16.66 -4.37 -4.19
CA TYR A 756 15.57 -4.99 -4.95
C TYR A 756 16.06 -5.56 -6.27
N HIS A 757 15.50 -6.70 -6.67
CA HIS A 757 15.63 -7.25 -8.02
C HIS A 757 14.37 -7.04 -8.85
N TRP A 758 13.18 -7.11 -8.25
CA TRP A 758 11.95 -6.99 -9.04
C TRP A 758 10.77 -6.28 -8.38
N ASP A 759 10.42 -6.58 -7.14
CA ASP A 759 9.13 -6.14 -6.56
C ASP A 759 9.22 -4.91 -5.64
N ALA A 760 9.91 -3.87 -6.09
CA ALA A 760 10.05 -2.62 -5.34
C ALA A 760 8.71 -1.85 -5.16
N MET A 761 7.60 -2.31 -5.75
CA MET A 761 6.28 -1.68 -5.54
C MET A 761 5.66 -2.06 -4.18
N CYS A 762 6.18 -3.09 -3.50
CA CYS A 762 5.73 -3.47 -2.16
C CYS A 762 5.86 -2.33 -1.14
N GLN A 763 6.75 -1.36 -1.39
CA GLN A 763 6.92 -0.16 -0.55
C GLN A 763 5.66 0.72 -0.46
N TYR A 764 4.65 0.47 -1.31
CA TYR A 764 3.35 1.15 -1.33
C TYR A 764 2.20 0.28 -0.83
N TRP A 765 2.48 -0.95 -0.42
CA TRP A 765 1.46 -1.83 0.16
C TRP A 765 1.41 -1.64 1.67
N GLU A 766 0.21 -1.40 2.19
CA GLU A 766 -0.04 -1.28 3.62
C GLU A 766 -0.87 -2.49 4.10
N PRO A 767 -0.45 -3.18 5.17
CA PRO A 767 -1.21 -4.31 5.71
C PRO A 767 -2.52 -3.84 6.36
N GLU A 768 -3.61 -4.57 6.13
CA GLU A 768 -4.85 -4.37 6.88
C GLU A 768 -4.72 -4.85 8.35
N ALA A 769 -5.71 -4.54 9.19
CA ALA A 769 -5.69 -4.93 10.60
C ALA A 769 -5.54 -6.45 10.79
N GLY A 770 -4.37 -6.88 11.26
CA GLY A 770 -4.03 -8.28 11.49
C GLY A 770 -3.20 -8.93 10.37
N GLN A 771 -2.87 -8.19 9.31
CA GLN A 771 -1.91 -8.59 8.29
C GLN A 771 -0.50 -8.07 8.60
N THR A 772 0.49 -8.65 7.95
CA THR A 772 1.91 -8.27 7.99
C THR A 772 2.50 -8.35 6.58
N MET A 773 3.75 -7.92 6.37
CA MET A 773 4.43 -8.09 5.07
C MET A 773 4.44 -9.54 4.54
N LYS A 774 4.25 -10.54 5.40
CA LYS A 774 4.14 -11.95 5.00
C LYS A 774 2.87 -12.27 4.21
N ASP A 775 1.85 -11.41 4.33
CA ASP A 775 0.59 -11.52 3.60
C ASP A 775 0.63 -10.76 2.26
N TYR A 776 1.72 -10.06 1.98
CA TYR A 776 1.90 -9.33 0.73
C TYR A 776 2.04 -10.29 -0.45
N ASP A 777 1.34 -9.95 -1.53
CA ASP A 777 1.52 -10.48 -2.86
C ASP A 777 1.29 -9.32 -3.83
N TRP A 778 2.09 -9.22 -4.89
CA TRP A 778 1.99 -8.13 -5.85
C TRP A 778 0.58 -7.99 -6.46
N THR A 779 -0.23 -9.05 -6.52
CA THR A 779 -1.63 -8.99 -6.97
C THR A 779 -2.55 -8.19 -6.04
N LEU A 780 -2.12 -7.89 -4.81
CA LEU A 780 -2.83 -7.05 -3.84
C LEU A 780 -2.63 -5.55 -4.06
N ILE A 781 -1.70 -5.15 -4.94
CA ILE A 781 -1.54 -3.74 -5.32
C ILE A 781 -2.80 -3.25 -6.03
N ASP A 782 -3.25 -2.04 -5.69
CA ASP A 782 -4.49 -1.46 -6.20
C ASP A 782 -4.49 -1.31 -7.73
N SER A 783 -5.15 -2.25 -8.40
CA SER A 783 -5.29 -2.28 -9.86
C SER A 783 -6.15 -1.15 -10.44
N THR A 784 -6.80 -0.34 -9.60
CA THR A 784 -7.66 0.77 -10.04
C THR A 784 -6.95 2.11 -10.14
N GLN A 785 -5.70 2.19 -9.66
CA GLN A 785 -4.92 3.42 -9.63
C GLN A 785 -3.62 3.30 -10.42
N HIS A 786 -3.14 4.44 -10.93
CA HIS A 786 -1.81 4.50 -11.51
C HIS A 786 -0.78 4.28 -10.39
N SER A 787 0.22 3.45 -10.65
CA SER A 787 1.29 3.19 -9.71
C SER A 787 2.04 4.50 -9.43
N PRO A 788 2.43 4.78 -8.18
CA PRO A 788 3.34 5.87 -7.89
C PRO A 788 4.75 5.59 -8.44
N ILE A 789 5.61 6.61 -8.47
CA ILE A 789 7.02 6.46 -8.83
C ILE A 789 7.72 5.62 -7.78
N ILE A 790 8.09 4.39 -8.12
CA ILE A 790 8.77 3.45 -7.22
C ILE A 790 10.27 3.74 -7.08
N GLY A 791 10.84 4.56 -7.96
CA GLY A 791 12.25 4.92 -7.96
C GLY A 791 12.69 5.69 -9.20
N TRP A 792 13.99 5.95 -9.29
CA TRP A 792 14.61 6.63 -10.44
C TRP A 792 15.79 5.82 -10.96
N SER A 793 15.78 5.59 -12.27
CA SER A 793 16.91 5.03 -12.98
C SER A 793 18.06 6.04 -12.99
N PHE A 794 19.30 5.55 -12.97
CA PHE A 794 20.48 6.41 -12.97
C PHE A 794 20.67 7.19 -14.28
N ASP A 795 19.94 6.83 -15.32
CA ASP A 795 19.85 7.64 -16.53
C ASP A 795 18.96 8.88 -16.40
N GLY A 796 18.15 8.97 -15.34
CA GLY A 796 17.31 10.11 -15.01
C GLY A 796 15.81 9.90 -15.19
N TYR A 797 15.38 8.77 -15.77
CA TYR A 797 13.95 8.51 -15.94
C TYR A 797 13.30 7.88 -14.70
N PRO A 798 12.02 8.22 -14.40
CA PRO A 798 11.28 7.60 -13.32
C PRO A 798 10.94 6.15 -13.64
N ILE A 799 10.75 5.37 -12.59
CA ILE A 799 10.35 3.96 -12.62
C ILE A 799 8.99 3.88 -11.94
N TYR A 800 8.05 3.20 -12.59
CA TYR A 800 6.71 2.95 -12.05
C TYR A 800 6.48 1.45 -11.80
N GLY A 801 5.52 1.14 -10.94
CA GLY A 801 5.00 -0.23 -10.77
C GLY A 801 4.14 -0.69 -11.96
N MET A 802 3.58 -1.89 -11.87
CA MET A 802 2.94 -2.57 -13.01
C MET A 802 1.67 -1.89 -13.54
N TYR A 803 0.95 -1.11 -12.73
CA TYR A 803 -0.29 -0.45 -13.15
C TYR A 803 0.00 0.97 -13.65
N THR A 804 -0.18 1.23 -14.94
CA THR A 804 -0.03 2.58 -15.51
C THR A 804 -1.18 2.90 -16.46
N TRP A 805 -1.24 4.12 -16.99
CA TRP A 805 -2.28 4.47 -17.96
C TRP A 805 -1.99 3.89 -19.33
N ASP A 806 -3.00 3.27 -19.94
CA ASP A 806 -2.98 2.93 -21.36
C ASP A 806 -3.11 4.18 -22.24
N ASP A 807 -3.09 4.00 -23.56
CA ASP A 807 -3.19 5.11 -24.53
C ASP A 807 -4.51 5.89 -24.44
N ASN A 808 -5.50 5.39 -23.69
CA ASN A 808 -6.80 6.02 -23.45
C ASN A 808 -6.92 6.60 -22.03
N GLY A 809 -5.84 6.64 -21.24
CA GLY A 809 -5.85 7.14 -19.87
C GLY A 809 -6.51 6.19 -18.86
N VAL A 810 -6.72 4.91 -19.23
CA VAL A 810 -7.30 3.90 -18.33
C VAL A 810 -6.19 3.12 -17.64
N VAL A 811 -6.31 2.92 -16.33
CA VAL A 811 -5.34 2.12 -15.57
C VAL A 811 -5.32 0.67 -16.08
N LYS A 812 -4.13 0.19 -16.37
CA LYS A 812 -3.88 -1.14 -16.95
C LYS A 812 -2.58 -1.71 -16.39
N GLY A 813 -2.61 -3.01 -16.07
CA GLY A 813 -1.40 -3.79 -15.78
C GLY A 813 -0.56 -3.95 -17.06
N MET A 814 0.59 -3.28 -17.10
CA MET A 814 1.51 -3.30 -18.23
C MET A 814 2.29 -4.59 -18.29
N LYS A 815 2.34 -5.18 -19.49
CA LYS A 815 2.99 -6.45 -19.74
C LYS A 815 4.37 -6.26 -20.35
N SER A 816 5.37 -6.97 -19.84
CA SER A 816 6.69 -7.01 -20.45
C SER A 816 6.67 -7.69 -21.82
N SER A 817 7.51 -7.21 -22.73
CA SER A 817 7.71 -7.76 -24.08
C SER A 817 8.86 -8.76 -24.18
N TYR A 818 9.37 -9.22 -23.04
CA TYR A 818 10.45 -10.19 -22.96
C TYR A 818 9.91 -11.61 -22.71
N GLN A 819 10.67 -12.59 -23.17
CA GLN A 819 10.42 -14.02 -22.92
C GLN A 819 11.72 -14.75 -22.61
N VAL A 820 11.68 -15.65 -21.63
CA VAL A 820 12.83 -16.52 -21.29
C VAL A 820 13.05 -17.55 -22.39
N GLU A 821 14.29 -17.72 -22.83
CA GLU A 821 14.69 -18.72 -23.83
C GLU A 821 14.86 -20.10 -23.18
N ARG A 822 14.14 -21.10 -23.71
CA ARG A 822 14.47 -22.52 -23.49
C ARG A 822 14.83 -23.17 -24.81
N THR A 823 16.13 -23.29 -25.09
CA THR A 823 16.60 -24.19 -26.15
C THR A 823 16.90 -25.57 -25.54
N ASN A 824 16.11 -26.58 -25.94
CA ASN A 824 16.11 -27.94 -25.38
C ASN A 824 17.48 -28.55 -25.00
N ASP A 825 17.44 -29.42 -23.97
CA ASP A 825 18.44 -30.44 -23.57
C ASP A 825 19.92 -30.01 -23.60
N GLY A 826 20.17 -28.76 -23.22
CA GLY A 826 21.51 -28.17 -23.12
C GLY A 826 21.60 -26.66 -23.40
N GLY A 827 20.47 -25.95 -23.52
CA GLY A 827 20.42 -24.48 -23.55
C GLY A 827 20.96 -23.88 -22.25
N ASP A 828 21.61 -22.72 -22.36
CA ASP A 828 22.47 -22.12 -21.33
C ASP A 828 21.84 -22.16 -19.94
N GLN A 829 22.60 -22.64 -18.96
CA GLN A 829 22.10 -23.05 -17.64
C GLN A 829 21.86 -21.86 -16.71
N GLY A 830 21.06 -20.87 -17.12
CA GLY A 830 20.81 -19.67 -16.32
C GLY A 830 22.07 -18.82 -16.08
N TYR A 831 23.20 -19.15 -16.73
CA TYR A 831 24.54 -18.69 -16.28
C TYR A 831 24.87 -17.24 -16.63
N ASN A 832 24.03 -16.54 -17.40
CA ASN A 832 24.35 -15.24 -18.00
C ASN A 832 23.29 -14.14 -17.72
N GLY A 833 22.35 -14.37 -16.79
CA GLY A 833 21.39 -13.35 -16.33
C GLY A 833 20.48 -12.84 -17.46
N ILE A 834 20.88 -11.75 -18.11
CA ILE A 834 20.11 -11.12 -19.20
C ILE A 834 20.09 -11.91 -20.51
N ASP A 835 21.11 -12.73 -20.79
CA ASP A 835 21.18 -13.47 -22.06
C ASP A 835 20.05 -14.52 -22.18
N ASP A 836 19.44 -14.91 -21.06
CA ASP A 836 18.32 -15.86 -21.02
C ASP A 836 17.00 -15.20 -21.46
N TRP A 837 16.95 -13.86 -21.59
CA TRP A 837 15.74 -13.14 -21.99
C TRP A 837 15.84 -12.58 -23.41
N ASN A 838 14.81 -12.88 -24.20
CA ASN A 838 14.66 -12.36 -25.55
C ASN A 838 13.54 -11.34 -25.61
N TYR A 839 13.87 -10.13 -26.06
CA TYR A 839 12.87 -9.15 -26.45
C TYR A 839 12.13 -9.61 -27.71
N VAL A 840 10.80 -9.58 -27.66
CA VAL A 840 9.93 -9.85 -28.80
C VAL A 840 9.02 -8.65 -29.00
N ALA A 841 9.30 -7.90 -30.08
CA ALA A 841 8.54 -6.69 -30.41
C ALA A 841 7.03 -6.97 -30.51
N GLY A 842 6.25 -6.23 -29.72
CA GLY A 842 4.78 -6.32 -29.68
C GLY A 842 4.23 -7.54 -28.93
N LEU A 843 5.06 -8.23 -28.14
CA LEU A 843 4.61 -9.32 -27.27
C LEU A 843 3.82 -8.79 -26.06
N GLY A 844 4.30 -7.71 -25.46
CA GLY A 844 3.66 -6.99 -24.36
C GLY A 844 3.38 -5.53 -24.70
N ASP A 845 3.22 -4.72 -23.66
CA ASP A 845 2.97 -3.28 -23.72
C ASP A 845 4.26 -2.45 -23.72
N LEU A 846 5.35 -3.03 -23.20
CA LEU A 846 6.63 -2.35 -22.98
C LEU A 846 7.60 -2.53 -24.16
N ASP A 847 8.50 -1.58 -24.34
CA ASP A 847 9.52 -1.62 -25.37
C ASP A 847 10.74 -2.47 -24.96
N GLU A 848 11.79 -2.44 -25.79
CA GLU A 848 13.03 -3.20 -25.55
C GLU A 848 13.82 -2.72 -24.34
N CYS A 849 13.48 -1.57 -23.77
CA CYS A 849 14.08 -1.06 -22.55
C CYS A 849 13.27 -1.43 -21.31
N ASN A 850 12.18 -2.17 -21.51
CA ASN A 850 11.15 -2.47 -20.51
C ASN A 850 10.48 -1.20 -19.96
N GLY A 851 10.34 -0.19 -20.83
CA GLY A 851 9.63 1.04 -20.52
C GLY A 851 8.64 1.41 -21.62
N ARG A 852 8.13 2.63 -21.54
CA ARG A 852 7.27 3.22 -22.56
C ARG A 852 7.25 4.74 -22.44
N PHE A 853 6.75 5.39 -23.49
CA PHE A 853 6.36 6.80 -23.44
C PHE A 853 4.87 6.91 -23.12
N GLY A 854 4.50 7.80 -22.21
CA GLY A 854 3.10 8.04 -21.85
C GLY A 854 2.96 9.15 -20.81
N SER A 855 1.75 9.68 -20.64
CA SER A 855 1.41 10.56 -19.52
C SER A 855 1.33 9.76 -18.21
N THR A 856 1.71 10.40 -17.11
CA THR A 856 1.59 9.88 -15.75
C THR A 856 1.04 10.98 -14.83
N PRO A 857 0.63 10.68 -13.58
CA PRO A 857 0.15 11.70 -12.65
C PRO A 857 1.16 12.85 -12.45
N GLU A 858 2.44 12.53 -12.33
CA GLU A 858 3.53 13.49 -12.09
C GLU A 858 4.04 14.14 -13.39
N TYR A 859 3.90 13.46 -14.52
CA TYR A 859 4.26 13.97 -15.85
C TYR A 859 3.06 13.96 -16.80
N PRO A 860 2.05 14.85 -16.59
CA PRO A 860 0.84 14.87 -17.43
C PRO A 860 1.12 15.16 -18.92
N GLN A 861 2.24 15.83 -19.21
CA GLN A 861 2.68 16.16 -20.57
C GLN A 861 3.32 14.97 -21.31
N GLY A 862 3.49 13.84 -20.64
CA GLY A 862 4.16 12.67 -21.16
C GLY A 862 5.66 12.67 -20.86
N THR A 863 6.15 11.54 -20.37
CA THR A 863 7.57 11.26 -20.24
C THR A 863 7.86 9.84 -20.73
N TYR A 864 9.13 9.56 -21.00
CA TYR A 864 9.58 8.17 -21.02
C TYR A 864 9.73 7.70 -19.57
N TYR A 865 9.30 6.48 -19.29
CA TYR A 865 9.45 5.88 -17.97
C TYR A 865 9.62 4.37 -18.07
N TYR A 866 10.33 3.81 -17.10
CA TYR A 866 10.48 2.36 -16.94
C TYR A 866 9.32 1.79 -16.13
N VAL A 867 9.02 0.52 -16.34
CA VAL A 867 7.96 -0.17 -15.61
C VAL A 867 8.51 -1.47 -15.03
N SER A 868 8.50 -1.59 -13.71
CA SER A 868 8.71 -2.89 -13.07
C SER A 868 7.39 -3.66 -13.07
N THR A 869 7.38 -4.83 -13.70
CA THR A 869 6.17 -5.65 -13.82
C THR A 869 6.47 -7.15 -13.85
N PRO A 870 5.78 -7.96 -13.02
CA PRO A 870 5.78 -9.41 -13.15
C PRO A 870 4.87 -9.91 -14.28
N LEU A 871 4.13 -9.04 -14.95
CA LEU A 871 3.16 -9.45 -15.96
C LEU A 871 3.87 -9.73 -17.30
N SER A 872 3.73 -10.96 -17.79
CA SER A 872 4.28 -11.33 -19.10
C SER A 872 3.30 -11.02 -20.23
N GLY A 873 3.82 -10.47 -21.33
CA GLY A 873 3.13 -10.43 -22.62
C GLY A 873 3.07 -11.81 -23.27
N SER A 874 3.95 -12.72 -22.87
CA SER A 874 3.98 -14.08 -23.38
C SER A 874 2.83 -14.92 -22.84
N THR A 875 2.31 -15.78 -23.71
CA THR A 875 1.37 -16.85 -23.32
C THR A 875 2.05 -18.20 -23.18
N THR A 876 3.39 -18.22 -23.28
CA THR A 876 4.17 -19.45 -23.12
C THR A 876 4.25 -19.86 -21.65
N THR A 877 4.45 -21.16 -21.45
CA THR A 877 4.65 -21.76 -20.13
C THR A 877 6.06 -22.30 -20.01
N VAL A 878 6.56 -22.33 -18.78
CA VAL A 878 7.87 -22.85 -18.39
C VAL A 878 7.63 -24.11 -17.54
N VAL A 879 8.49 -25.13 -17.66
CA VAL A 879 8.44 -26.30 -16.76
C VAL A 879 9.43 -26.06 -15.63
N ASP A 880 8.97 -25.73 -14.43
CA ASP A 880 9.86 -25.40 -13.32
C ASP A 880 10.75 -26.58 -12.87
N THR A 881 11.67 -26.33 -11.94
CA THR A 881 12.58 -27.35 -11.38
C THR A 881 11.84 -28.44 -10.58
N ASN A 882 10.59 -28.20 -10.17
CA ASN A 882 9.71 -29.20 -9.56
C ASN A 882 9.00 -30.09 -10.60
N GLY A 883 9.09 -29.74 -11.88
CA GLY A 883 8.47 -30.46 -13.00
C GLY A 883 7.05 -29.98 -13.34
N ASP A 884 6.58 -28.90 -12.73
CA ASP A 884 5.27 -28.31 -12.97
C ASP A 884 5.30 -27.32 -14.14
N THR A 885 4.21 -27.25 -14.89
CA THR A 885 4.08 -26.31 -16.01
C THR A 885 3.42 -25.02 -15.53
N VAL A 886 4.20 -23.96 -15.42
CA VAL A 886 3.79 -22.66 -14.89
C VAL A 886 3.75 -21.57 -15.97
N PRO A 887 2.89 -20.54 -15.85
CA PRO A 887 2.95 -19.35 -16.71
C PRO A 887 4.30 -18.64 -16.60
N MET A 888 4.73 -17.99 -17.68
CA MET A 888 5.94 -17.18 -17.65
C MET A 888 5.70 -15.84 -16.94
N ILE A 889 6.65 -15.41 -16.13
CA ILE A 889 6.70 -14.06 -15.57
C ILE A 889 7.16 -13.03 -16.61
N GLY A 890 6.77 -11.78 -16.41
CA GLY A 890 7.30 -10.64 -17.12
C GLY A 890 8.74 -10.38 -16.70
N PHE A 891 9.54 -9.81 -17.60
CA PHE A 891 10.87 -9.32 -17.25
C PHE A 891 10.71 -8.06 -16.39
N PRO A 892 11.11 -8.07 -15.11
CA PRO A 892 10.84 -6.96 -14.20
C PRO A 892 11.96 -5.90 -14.19
N TYR A 893 13.08 -6.19 -14.84
CA TYR A 893 14.24 -5.31 -14.90
C TYR A 893 14.09 -4.27 -16.02
N PHE A 894 14.96 -3.28 -16.02
CA PHE A 894 15.00 -2.23 -17.05
C PHE A 894 16.39 -2.13 -17.65
N GLN A 895 16.45 -1.95 -18.97
CA GLN A 895 17.71 -1.76 -19.68
C GLN A 895 18.02 -0.27 -19.68
N LEU A 896 19.22 0.13 -19.26
CA LEU A 896 19.68 1.52 -19.22
C LEU A 896 19.87 2.06 -20.65
N CYS A 897 18.76 2.31 -21.33
CA CYS A 897 18.74 2.73 -22.73
C CYS A 897 19.11 4.21 -22.92
N TYR A 898 19.16 4.96 -21.83
CA TYR A 898 19.51 6.36 -21.82
C TYR A 898 20.67 6.57 -20.85
N HIS A 899 21.35 7.71 -20.97
CA HIS A 899 22.48 8.08 -20.13
C HIS A 899 22.24 9.42 -19.43
N GLY A 900 22.61 9.42 -18.15
CA GLY A 900 22.96 10.57 -17.32
C GLY A 900 24.34 10.38 -16.69
N ILE A 901 25.07 11.46 -16.41
CA ILE A 901 26.36 11.38 -15.72
C ILE A 901 26.11 10.96 -14.26
N ALA A 902 26.06 9.65 -14.00
CA ALA A 902 26.15 9.10 -12.66
C ALA A 902 27.62 8.78 -12.37
N ASP A 903 28.23 9.51 -11.44
CA ASP A 903 29.58 9.21 -10.97
C ASP A 903 29.51 8.06 -9.96
N THR A 904 29.63 6.82 -10.43
CA THR A 904 29.64 5.60 -9.61
C THR A 904 30.98 5.37 -8.88
N ASN A 905 31.93 6.32 -8.95
CA ASN A 905 33.29 6.11 -8.44
C ASN A 905 33.44 6.24 -6.91
N SER A 906 32.39 6.60 -6.16
CA SER A 906 32.50 6.80 -4.70
C SER A 906 32.04 5.63 -3.82
N ASN A 907 31.40 4.59 -4.36
CA ASN A 907 31.05 3.39 -3.59
C ASN A 907 31.88 2.19 -4.04
N GLY A 908 32.57 1.55 -3.08
CA GLY A 908 33.41 0.39 -3.30
C GLY A 908 32.62 -0.86 -3.68
N GLY A 909 32.12 -0.90 -4.90
CA GLY A 909 31.48 -2.04 -5.55
C GLY A 909 31.50 -1.74 -7.05
N GLY A 910 32.41 -2.39 -7.76
CA GLY A 910 32.94 -1.92 -9.05
C GLY A 910 31.88 -1.66 -10.12
N GLY A 911 31.98 -0.48 -10.73
CA GLY A 911 31.23 -0.14 -11.93
C GLY A 911 31.96 0.86 -12.83
N GLN A 912 32.99 0.39 -13.55
CA GLN A 912 33.32 0.85 -14.91
C GLN A 912 34.26 -0.18 -15.57
N GLY A 913 33.71 -0.99 -16.48
CA GLY A 913 34.42 -2.11 -17.12
C GLY A 913 35.64 -1.68 -17.94
N GLY A 914 36.72 -2.46 -17.86
CA GLY A 914 37.90 -2.23 -18.70
C GLY A 914 39.14 -3.10 -18.45
N GLY A 915 39.05 -4.41 -18.71
CA GLY A 915 40.16 -5.13 -19.35
C GLY A 915 41.03 -6.09 -18.52
N GLY A 916 40.87 -7.39 -18.81
CA GLY A 916 41.98 -8.26 -19.21
C GLY A 916 42.77 -9.02 -18.14
N GLY A 917 42.46 -10.31 -17.98
CA GLY A 917 43.47 -11.37 -18.06
C GLY A 917 43.90 -12.11 -16.78
N GLN A 918 43.74 -13.44 -16.87
CA GLN A 918 44.50 -14.53 -16.22
C GLN A 918 44.42 -14.72 -14.70
N GLY A 919 43.49 -15.60 -14.28
CA GLY A 919 43.83 -16.95 -13.80
C GLY A 919 44.39 -17.13 -12.38
N GLY A 920 43.73 -18.02 -11.63
CA GLY A 920 44.41 -18.93 -10.70
C GLY A 920 43.93 -18.92 -9.25
N PHE A 921 43.22 -19.98 -8.87
CA PHE A 921 43.22 -20.48 -7.49
C PHE A 921 44.64 -20.90 -7.08
N ALA A 922 45.18 -20.39 -5.96
CA ALA A 922 46.08 -21.13 -5.08
C ALA A 922 46.33 -20.42 -3.72
N ALA A 923 46.27 -21.25 -2.67
CA ALA A 923 46.38 -21.00 -1.23
C ALA A 923 47.72 -20.50 -0.66
N GLN A 924 47.66 -20.12 0.64
CA GLN A 924 48.60 -20.33 1.77
C GLN A 924 49.26 -19.10 2.45
N THR A 925 48.76 -18.81 3.65
CA THR A 925 49.42 -18.74 4.98
C THR A 925 50.89 -18.24 5.12
N ILE A 926 51.14 -17.32 6.06
CA ILE A 926 52.04 -17.43 7.27
C ILE A 926 52.40 -16.04 7.87
N TYR A 927 52.36 -16.00 9.22
CA TYR A 927 52.66 -14.99 10.24
C TYR A 927 54.01 -14.20 10.22
N THR A 928 54.09 -13.24 11.17
CA THR A 928 55.23 -12.70 11.98
C THR A 928 56.05 -11.48 11.49
N HIS A 929 55.89 -10.29 12.12
CA HIS A 929 56.71 -9.76 13.26
C HIS A 929 56.49 -8.25 13.52
N MET A 930 56.12 -7.88 14.76
CA MET A 930 56.40 -6.59 15.44
C MET A 930 57.89 -6.56 15.85
N PRO A 931 58.57 -5.41 16.09
CA PRO A 931 58.42 -4.68 17.37
C PRO A 931 58.71 -3.14 17.38
N GLU A 932 58.15 -2.45 18.40
CA GLU A 932 58.75 -1.38 19.25
C GLU A 932 59.17 -0.01 18.61
N LEU A 933 59.05 1.19 19.22
CA LEU A 933 58.87 1.62 20.63
C LEU A 933 58.79 3.18 20.73
N LEU A 934 58.19 3.69 21.84
CA LEU A 934 58.42 4.99 22.55
C LEU A 934 57.80 6.28 21.95
N GLU A 935 57.25 7.26 22.68
CA GLU A 935 57.05 7.54 24.13
C GLU A 935 56.21 8.83 24.27
N ASP A 936 55.57 8.99 25.43
CA ASP A 936 55.29 10.24 26.17
C ASP A 936 54.22 11.23 25.63
N ASP A 937 53.32 11.84 26.42
CA ASP A 937 53.25 11.99 27.89
C ASP A 937 51.93 12.69 28.32
N TYR A 938 51.51 12.44 29.58
CA TYR A 938 50.84 13.35 30.57
C TYR A 938 49.40 13.88 30.35
N ASP A 939 48.50 14.03 31.35
CA ASP A 939 48.46 13.76 32.81
C ASP A 939 47.04 14.04 33.36
N SER A 940 46.54 13.18 34.29
CA SER A 940 45.81 13.47 35.56
C SER A 940 44.48 14.28 35.57
N SER A 941 43.46 14.07 36.43
CA SER A 941 43.37 13.42 37.76
C SER A 941 41.94 13.56 38.36
N ASP A 942 41.44 12.50 39.03
CA ASP A 942 41.16 12.40 40.50
C ASP A 942 40.34 13.49 41.25
N LEU A 943 39.61 13.28 42.36
CA LEU A 943 39.13 12.21 43.28
C LEU A 943 38.13 12.98 44.20
N ILE A 944 36.86 12.63 44.50
CA ILE A 944 36.42 11.72 45.58
C ILE A 944 34.89 11.71 45.77
N GLY A 945 34.31 10.51 45.93
CA GLY A 945 33.09 10.24 46.70
C GLY A 945 33.39 9.75 48.13
N LEU A 946 32.49 10.05 49.09
CA LEU A 946 32.45 9.47 50.44
C LEU A 946 31.07 9.83 51.08
N PHE A 947 30.24 8.98 51.74
CA PHE A 947 30.30 7.61 52.27
C PHE A 947 29.01 7.35 53.16
N TRP A 948 28.59 6.08 53.38
CA TRP A 948 27.96 5.45 54.61
C TRP A 948 26.58 4.72 54.53
N ASP A 949 26.66 3.40 54.81
CA ASP A 949 25.69 2.42 55.36
C ASP A 949 24.96 2.90 56.67
N VAL A 950 23.89 2.30 57.23
CA VAL A 950 23.68 0.89 57.63
C VAL A 950 22.22 0.58 58.08
N THR A 951 21.75 -0.64 57.77
CA THR A 951 20.87 -1.59 58.53
C THR A 951 19.49 -1.23 59.11
N TRP A 952 18.46 -1.83 58.50
CA TRP A 952 17.50 -2.83 59.01
C TRP A 952 17.28 -3.05 60.53
N ILE A 953 15.99 -3.24 60.85
CA ILE A 953 15.42 -3.92 62.04
C ILE A 953 15.44 -3.11 63.34
N TRP A 954 14.41 -2.27 63.58
CA TRP A 954 13.91 -2.00 64.96
C TRP A 954 12.47 -1.49 65.10
N LEU A 955 11.69 -1.21 64.03
CA LEU A 955 10.34 -0.62 64.19
C LEU A 955 9.15 -1.41 63.62
N ALA A 956 9.29 -2.73 63.49
CA ALA A 956 8.13 -3.62 63.34
C ALA A 956 7.30 -3.81 64.63
N ILE A 957 7.63 -3.23 65.80
CA ILE A 957 6.95 -3.61 67.06
C ILE A 957 6.44 -2.45 67.95
N VAL A 958 6.62 -1.17 67.62
CA VAL A 958 6.16 -0.07 68.50
C VAL A 958 4.89 0.68 68.00
N GLY A 959 4.40 0.45 66.78
CA GLY A 959 3.35 1.30 66.21
C GLY A 959 1.95 0.70 66.03
N LEU A 960 1.76 -0.62 66.17
CA LEU A 960 0.41 -1.15 66.36
C LEU A 960 -0.08 -0.65 67.71
N THR A 961 -1.21 0.05 67.68
CA THR A 961 -1.74 0.87 68.76
C THR A 961 -1.01 2.21 68.85
N LEU A 962 -1.60 3.26 68.30
CA LEU A 962 -2.46 4.12 69.09
C LEU A 962 -3.12 5.15 68.18
N ILE A 963 -4.44 4.96 68.05
CA ILE A 963 -5.41 6.05 68.18
C ILE A 963 -5.64 6.87 66.91
N LYS A 964 -6.55 6.35 66.08
CA LYS A 964 -7.95 6.77 66.17
C LYS A 964 -8.14 8.28 66.37
N ARG A 965 -8.14 9.07 65.30
CA ARG A 965 -9.03 10.25 65.16
C ARG A 965 -8.94 10.77 63.72
N LYS A 966 -9.98 10.54 62.90
CA LYS A 966 -11.20 11.37 62.76
C LYS A 966 -10.94 12.71 62.10
N LYS A 967 -11.61 12.87 60.93
CA LYS A 967 -12.00 14.11 60.24
C LYS A 967 -10.82 14.83 59.58
N SER A 968 -10.88 15.23 58.31
CA SER A 968 -12.02 15.62 57.47
C SER A 968 -12.08 14.82 56.18
#